data_AF-A0A7Y4RH31-F1
#
_entry.id   AF-A0A7Y4RH31-F1
#
_cell.length_a   1.000
_cell.length_b   1.000
_cell.length_c   1.000
_cell.angle_alpha   90.00
_cell.angle_beta   90.00
_cell.angle_gamma   90.00
#
_symmetry.space_group_name_H-M   'P 1'
#
loop_
_entity.id
_entity.type
_entity.pdbx_description
1 polymer ?
#
loop_
_entity_poly.entity_id
_entity_poly.type
_entity_poly.pdbx_seq_one_letter_code
_entity_poly.pdbx_strand_id
1 'polypeptide(L)'
;MSLKKMFILVGLLLATAVILAACGGAATPTEAPVVVATEAPTEAPTAAPTEDPAAAIEPIFAASGHADAAAEAFVHWDTEAEVPTTCAKCHSEAGFVDFIADGKVDAAAPVPNVPFTCTMCHNDAADALTSVTFPSGAVVSNLGPEARCMTCHQGRQSKVSVEKKITDFAVTDVDVVVEPIPAVDAAGAPVLDKDGKPTTTKFTFPNVHYFAAGGTLYGSQVKMGYEYEGKNYDGKHAHVDGFNTCVGCHDQHSLEVKVEACANCHEGVTSVEDLKNVREPSSSSDYDGDGDKEEGVAFEIAGLQETLYASIKSYATEVAGKGIVYDAATNPYWFVDDDGDGVIDQVDGKNVNYASFTARLLKATYNYQVSVKDPGAFAHGGKYIIELLVDSIEDVNASEKLTTKFDATTLSREDPGHFNGAAEAFRHWDLNDDGSPSYVVEAACAKCHSASGLPLLLAGQEIPEEGVPAGNGLMCVTCHDGANFPARYAVNEVAMPSGMIVSYGEGEDSNLCIQCHQGRASKKSVDDKIALFPGAADAPDTVVESIKDANGKDVRFSFINAHYFGIGAMWFGTDAQGFYEYEGKTYVGVNTHVEVDGKAGCVGCHDAHNGSWDTAKCATCHPGIESVDDIRGASDTTDWNGNGDVAEPVRMEVRALRDALYAEIKAYAKTTVGTGIVYDTNAYPYWFVDADGDDKADVVDGKTVSYTTWTPRLLKAAYNFNFLRKIPGTFVHNAKYAIQIQIDSIEDLGGDISKYTRP
;
A
#
# COMPACT_ATOMS: atom_id res chain seq x y z
N MET A 1 -38.35 17.43 62.59
CA MET A 1 -39.43 17.50 61.58
C MET A 1 -39.84 16.08 61.22
N SER A 2 -41.13 15.73 61.18
CA SER A 2 -41.57 14.33 60.95
C SER A 2 -41.15 13.85 59.55
N LEU A 3 -40.81 12.55 59.40
CA LEU A 3 -40.35 11.94 58.15
C LEU A 3 -41.29 12.26 56.96
N LYS A 4 -42.60 12.31 57.21
CA LYS A 4 -43.61 12.74 56.21
C LYS A 4 -43.43 14.20 55.76
N LYS A 5 -43.07 15.10 56.68
CA LYS A 5 -42.81 16.51 56.35
C LYS A 5 -41.49 16.68 55.59
N MET A 6 -40.52 15.76 55.76
CA MET A 6 -39.26 15.77 55.01
C MET A 6 -39.46 15.30 53.56
N PHE A 7 -40.26 14.25 53.33
CA PHE A 7 -40.61 13.82 51.97
C PHE A 7 -41.48 14.85 51.22
N ILE A 8 -42.36 15.57 51.93
CA ILE A 8 -43.12 16.67 51.33
C ILE A 8 -42.21 17.85 50.98
N LEU A 9 -41.20 18.17 51.81
CA LEU A 9 -40.25 19.25 51.51
C LEU A 9 -39.33 18.91 50.34
N VAL A 10 -38.83 17.67 50.29
CA VAL A 10 -37.97 17.17 49.19
C VAL A 10 -38.77 17.06 47.90
N GLY A 11 -40.02 16.58 47.96
CA GLY A 11 -40.94 16.57 46.82
C GLY A 11 -41.29 17.99 46.34
N LEU A 12 -41.46 18.96 47.25
CA LEU A 12 -41.68 20.35 46.87
C LEU A 12 -40.44 20.96 46.21
N LEU A 13 -39.24 20.67 46.70
CA LEU A 13 -37.96 21.15 46.16
C LEU A 13 -37.66 20.56 44.77
N LEU A 14 -37.97 19.27 44.55
CA LEU A 14 -37.87 18.64 43.23
C LEU A 14 -38.93 19.18 42.26
N ALA A 15 -40.16 19.42 42.72
CA ALA A 15 -41.20 20.04 41.89
C ALA A 15 -40.90 21.51 41.56
N THR A 16 -40.27 22.27 42.48
CA THR A 16 -39.84 23.65 42.17
C THR A 16 -38.63 23.68 41.23
N ALA A 17 -37.70 22.72 41.32
CA ALA A 17 -36.59 22.60 40.37
C ALA A 17 -37.07 22.26 38.94
N VAL A 18 -38.09 21.40 38.80
CA VAL A 18 -38.68 21.07 37.49
C VAL A 18 -39.51 22.23 36.92
N ILE A 19 -40.18 23.03 37.76
CA ILE A 19 -40.93 24.22 37.31
C ILE A 19 -40.00 25.38 36.95
N LEU A 20 -38.84 25.53 37.61
CA LEU A 20 -37.82 26.50 37.23
C LEU A 20 -37.06 26.12 35.94
N ALA A 21 -36.95 24.83 35.62
CA ALA A 21 -36.44 24.37 34.33
C ALA A 21 -37.45 24.55 33.18
N ALA A 22 -38.75 24.56 33.48
CA ALA A 22 -39.84 24.70 32.49
C ALA A 22 -40.24 26.18 32.19
N CYS A 23 -39.57 27.16 32.79
CA CYS A 23 -39.77 28.59 32.51
C CYS A 23 -38.48 29.31 32.05
N GLY A 24 -37.44 28.56 31.66
CA GLY A 24 -36.42 29.10 30.76
C GLY A 24 -37.08 29.42 29.43
N GLY A 25 -37.14 30.71 29.10
CA GLY A 25 -37.80 31.20 27.89
C GLY A 25 -37.39 30.39 26.67
N ALA A 26 -38.36 30.10 25.81
CA ALA A 26 -38.09 29.54 24.49
C ALA A 26 -36.89 30.27 23.91
N ALA A 27 -35.82 29.51 23.63
CA ALA A 27 -34.73 30.03 22.84
C ALA A 27 -35.38 30.58 21.57
N THR A 28 -35.30 31.89 21.42
CA THR A 28 -35.52 32.57 20.15
C THR A 28 -34.83 31.70 19.11
N PRO A 29 -35.49 31.33 17.99
CA PRO A 29 -34.82 30.60 16.95
C PRO A 29 -33.54 31.37 16.67
N THR A 30 -32.40 30.73 16.93
CA THR A 30 -31.13 31.25 16.44
C THR A 30 -31.37 31.32 14.95
N GLU A 31 -31.52 32.55 14.47
CA GLU A 31 -31.54 32.86 13.06
C GLU A 31 -30.40 32.03 12.48
N ALA A 32 -30.73 31.12 11.54
CA ALA A 32 -29.73 30.47 10.71
C ALA A 32 -28.72 31.56 10.38
N PRO A 33 -27.41 31.35 10.66
CA PRO A 33 -26.44 32.42 10.71
C PRO A 33 -26.77 33.30 9.54
N VAL A 34 -27.27 34.52 9.82
CA VAL A 34 -27.41 35.49 8.77
C VAL A 34 -26.01 35.44 8.21
N VAL A 35 -25.93 34.99 6.96
CA VAL A 35 -24.81 35.33 6.12
C VAL A 35 -24.87 36.84 6.25
N VAL A 36 -24.15 37.38 7.24
CA VAL A 36 -23.63 38.72 7.20
C VAL A 36 -23.06 38.65 5.83
N ALA A 37 -23.74 39.29 4.87
CA ALA A 37 -23.17 39.52 3.58
C ALA A 37 -21.83 40.08 4.00
N THR A 38 -20.79 39.24 3.88
CA THR A 38 -19.43 39.61 4.20
C THR A 38 -19.36 40.95 3.54
N GLU A 39 -19.21 42.03 4.33
CA GLU A 39 -19.09 43.37 3.74
C GLU A 39 -18.18 43.13 2.56
N ALA A 40 -18.72 43.30 1.34
CA ALA A 40 -18.06 42.85 0.13
C ALA A 40 -16.64 43.38 0.30
N PRO A 41 -15.65 42.47 0.42
CA PRO A 41 -14.43 42.70 1.18
C PRO A 41 -14.03 44.12 0.89
N THR A 42 -14.13 45.03 1.89
CA THR A 42 -14.01 46.49 1.67
C THR A 42 -12.90 46.64 0.68
N GLU A 43 -13.24 47.01 -0.57
CA GLU A 43 -12.38 46.76 -1.73
C GLU A 43 -10.99 47.15 -1.29
N ALA A 44 -10.14 46.17 -1.00
CA ALA A 44 -8.80 46.45 -0.49
C ALA A 44 -8.28 47.43 -1.50
N PRO A 45 -7.88 48.66 -1.09
CA PRO A 45 -7.76 49.76 -2.04
C PRO A 45 -7.01 49.20 -3.21
N THR A 46 -7.70 49.10 -4.34
CA THR A 46 -7.19 48.53 -5.58
C THR A 46 -6.19 49.56 -6.08
N ALA A 47 -5.09 49.71 -5.34
CA ALA A 47 -3.80 49.84 -5.94
C ALA A 47 -3.73 48.60 -6.83
N ALA A 48 -4.10 48.79 -8.11
CA ALA A 48 -3.63 47.93 -9.16
C ALA A 48 -2.17 47.63 -8.84
N PRO A 49 -1.71 46.37 -8.89
CA PRO A 49 -0.30 46.07 -8.80
C PRO A 49 0.42 47.09 -9.69
N THR A 50 1.21 47.97 -9.08
CA THR A 50 1.86 49.06 -9.84
C THR A 50 2.92 48.50 -10.80
N GLU A 51 3.16 47.20 -10.71
CA GLU A 51 4.08 46.40 -11.48
C GLU A 51 3.30 45.22 -12.10
N ASP A 52 3.56 44.98 -13.38
CA ASP A 52 3.03 43.81 -14.11
C ASP A 52 3.51 42.52 -13.40
N PRO A 53 2.62 41.58 -13.02
CA PRO A 53 3.01 40.32 -12.40
C PRO A 53 4.09 39.57 -13.19
N ALA A 54 4.07 39.64 -14.53
CA ALA A 54 5.11 39.03 -15.36
C ALA A 54 6.47 39.71 -15.14
N ALA A 55 6.50 41.04 -15.03
CA ALA A 55 7.73 41.79 -14.77
C ALA A 55 8.29 41.52 -13.37
N ALA A 56 7.42 41.27 -12.38
CA ALA A 56 7.85 40.92 -11.03
C ALA A 56 8.46 39.50 -10.95
N ILE A 57 7.99 38.57 -11.77
CA ILE A 57 8.44 37.16 -11.80
C ILE A 57 9.65 36.95 -12.72
N GLU A 58 9.82 37.76 -13.76
CA GLU A 58 10.94 37.67 -14.70
C GLU A 58 12.33 37.50 -14.03
N PRO A 59 12.74 38.30 -13.03
CA PRO A 59 14.02 38.10 -12.37
C PRO A 59 14.12 36.79 -11.58
N ILE A 60 13.01 36.25 -11.07
CA ILE A 60 12.96 34.97 -10.35
C ILE A 60 13.14 33.83 -11.34
N PHE A 61 12.39 33.85 -12.44
CA PHE A 61 12.51 32.85 -13.49
C PHE A 61 13.90 32.87 -14.14
N ALA A 62 14.47 34.05 -14.36
CA ALA A 62 15.80 34.21 -14.96
C ALA A 62 16.94 33.58 -14.14
N ALA A 63 16.72 33.35 -12.84
CA ALA A 63 17.67 32.65 -11.97
C ALA A 63 17.49 31.12 -11.96
N SER A 64 16.40 30.61 -12.55
CA SER A 64 16.09 29.18 -12.55
C SER A 64 16.92 28.39 -13.54
N GLY A 65 17.04 27.07 -13.31
CA GLY A 65 17.70 26.16 -14.26
C GLY A 65 17.03 26.10 -15.63
N HIS A 66 15.74 26.44 -15.75
CA HIS A 66 15.05 26.53 -17.04
C HIS A 66 15.42 27.79 -17.84
N ALA A 67 15.99 28.81 -17.18
CA ALA A 67 16.50 30.03 -17.80
C ALA A 67 18.02 29.98 -18.08
N ASP A 68 18.72 28.93 -17.64
CA ASP A 68 20.18 28.82 -17.78
C ASP A 68 20.58 28.35 -19.17
N ALA A 69 20.74 29.30 -20.10
CA ALA A 69 21.17 29.05 -21.47
C ALA A 69 22.53 28.33 -21.60
N ALA A 70 23.36 28.32 -20.55
CA ALA A 70 24.66 27.66 -20.55
C ALA A 70 24.61 26.21 -20.04
N ALA A 71 23.45 25.76 -19.53
CA ALA A 71 23.29 24.40 -19.03
C ALA A 71 23.42 23.39 -20.17
N GLU A 72 24.00 22.22 -19.86
CA GLU A 72 24.16 21.09 -20.80
C GLU A 72 22.84 20.71 -21.49
N ALA A 73 21.71 20.88 -20.79
CA ALA A 73 20.37 20.65 -21.34
C ALA A 73 20.07 21.48 -22.59
N PHE A 74 20.72 22.63 -22.77
CA PHE A 74 20.49 23.50 -23.92
C PHE A 74 21.69 23.51 -24.86
N VAL A 75 22.93 23.43 -24.37
CA VAL A 75 24.13 23.56 -25.24
C VAL A 75 24.57 22.26 -25.92
N HIS A 76 24.00 21.11 -25.58
CA HIS A 76 24.44 19.80 -26.08
C HIS A 76 24.52 19.70 -27.62
N TRP A 77 23.60 20.35 -28.33
CA TRP A 77 23.49 20.30 -29.80
C TRP A 77 24.09 21.51 -30.52
N ASP A 78 24.89 22.34 -29.82
CA ASP A 78 25.53 23.54 -30.42
C ASP A 78 26.37 23.19 -31.65
N THR A 79 26.97 21.99 -31.69
CA THR A 79 27.79 21.53 -32.82
C THR A 79 26.98 20.93 -33.97
N GLU A 80 25.79 20.41 -33.68
CA GLU A 80 24.87 19.74 -34.60
C GLU A 80 23.86 20.71 -35.24
N ALA A 81 23.74 21.92 -34.70
CA ALA A 81 22.88 23.02 -35.15
C ALA A 81 21.35 22.78 -35.08
N GLU A 82 20.90 21.57 -34.74
CA GLU A 82 19.49 21.24 -34.53
C GLU A 82 19.33 20.26 -33.35
N VAL A 83 18.29 20.47 -32.54
CA VAL A 83 17.86 19.53 -31.50
C VAL A 83 16.95 18.48 -32.16
N PRO A 84 17.31 17.17 -32.16
CA PRO A 84 16.50 16.14 -32.80
C PRO A 84 15.10 16.01 -32.22
N THR A 85 14.12 15.58 -33.02
CA THR A 85 12.71 15.40 -32.59
C THR A 85 12.55 14.58 -31.31
N THR A 86 13.39 13.57 -31.11
CA THR A 86 13.38 12.69 -29.93
C THR A 86 13.85 13.37 -28.63
N CYS A 87 14.44 14.55 -28.73
CA CYS A 87 14.98 15.34 -27.62
C CYS A 87 14.29 16.72 -27.51
N ALA A 88 13.86 17.29 -28.63
CA ALA A 88 13.30 18.63 -28.73
C ALA A 88 12.07 18.86 -27.84
N LYS A 89 11.29 17.81 -27.52
CA LYS A 89 10.15 17.89 -26.57
C LYS A 89 10.53 18.57 -25.25
N CYS A 90 11.74 18.30 -24.74
CA CYS A 90 12.16 18.73 -23.40
C CYS A 90 13.42 19.58 -23.41
N HIS A 91 13.95 19.91 -24.59
CA HIS A 91 15.19 20.67 -24.74
C HIS A 91 15.00 21.88 -25.68
N SER A 92 13.76 22.19 -26.07
CA SER A 92 13.43 23.38 -26.86
C SER A 92 11.99 23.81 -26.64
N GLU A 93 11.73 25.13 -26.62
CA GLU A 93 10.35 25.65 -26.60
C GLU A 93 9.56 25.19 -27.82
N ALA A 94 10.15 25.26 -29.01
CA ALA A 94 9.49 24.84 -30.25
C ALA A 94 9.05 23.37 -30.19
N GLY A 95 9.91 22.47 -29.73
CA GLY A 95 9.56 21.06 -29.60
C GLY A 95 8.53 20.78 -28.51
N PHE A 96 8.54 21.52 -27.39
CA PHE A 96 7.48 21.37 -26.39
C PHE A 96 6.12 21.84 -26.91
N VAL A 97 6.07 23.02 -27.55
CA VAL A 97 4.83 23.59 -28.12
C VAL A 97 4.26 22.69 -29.22
N ASP A 98 5.13 22.12 -30.05
CA ASP A 98 4.74 21.11 -31.06
C ASP A 98 4.16 19.87 -30.38
N PHE A 99 4.86 19.34 -29.36
CA PHE A 99 4.41 18.16 -28.62
C PHE A 99 3.04 18.34 -27.95
N ILE A 100 2.79 19.45 -27.28
CA ILE A 100 1.52 19.65 -26.57
C ILE A 100 0.34 19.92 -27.53
N ALA A 101 0.59 20.16 -28.82
CA ALA A 101 -0.46 20.36 -29.80
C ALA A 101 -1.14 19.04 -30.20
N ASP A 102 -0.40 17.95 -30.37
CA ASP A 102 -0.96 16.66 -30.81
C ASP A 102 -0.24 15.40 -30.26
N GLY A 103 0.70 15.56 -29.34
CA GLY A 103 1.47 14.49 -28.72
C GLY A 103 2.73 14.08 -29.47
N LYS A 104 3.18 14.85 -30.49
CA LYS A 104 4.38 14.53 -31.28
C LYS A 104 5.25 15.75 -31.55
N VAL A 105 6.52 15.49 -31.81
CA VAL A 105 7.44 16.51 -32.35
C VAL A 105 7.72 16.15 -33.79
N ASP A 106 7.20 16.95 -34.72
CA ASP A 106 7.19 16.69 -36.15
C ASP A 106 8.51 17.09 -36.83
N ALA A 107 9.23 18.05 -36.28
CA ALA A 107 10.49 18.55 -36.83
C ALA A 107 11.57 18.78 -35.76
N ALA A 108 12.83 18.65 -36.16
CA ALA A 108 13.95 19.03 -35.30
C ALA A 108 13.87 20.54 -35.01
N ALA A 109 14.22 20.94 -33.77
CA ALA A 109 14.15 22.34 -33.37
C ALA A 109 15.46 23.08 -33.72
N PRO A 110 15.40 24.31 -34.26
CA PRO A 110 16.58 25.07 -34.65
C PRO A 110 17.35 25.60 -33.44
N VAL A 111 18.69 25.56 -33.50
CA VAL A 111 19.58 26.20 -32.51
C VAL A 111 19.61 27.71 -32.76
N PRO A 112 19.30 28.52 -31.74
CA PRO A 112 20.38 29.08 -30.93
C PRO A 112 20.31 28.67 -29.46
N ASN A 113 19.50 27.67 -29.09
CA ASN A 113 19.35 27.18 -27.71
C ASN A 113 18.95 28.30 -26.74
N VAL A 114 17.85 28.99 -27.07
CA VAL A 114 17.21 29.92 -26.12
C VAL A 114 16.68 29.06 -24.97
N PRO A 115 16.96 29.43 -23.71
CA PRO A 115 16.36 28.76 -22.58
C PRO A 115 14.83 28.90 -22.64
N PHE A 116 14.11 28.18 -21.79
CA PHE A 116 12.66 28.22 -21.80
C PHE A 116 12.15 29.65 -21.57
N THR A 117 11.03 29.99 -22.21
CA THR A 117 10.40 31.30 -22.08
C THR A 117 9.02 31.16 -21.45
N CYS A 118 8.41 32.28 -21.06
CA CYS A 118 7.08 32.30 -20.47
C CYS A 118 6.03 31.61 -21.37
N THR A 119 6.13 31.80 -22.69
CA THR A 119 5.15 31.28 -23.67
C THR A 119 5.15 29.78 -23.79
N MET A 120 6.24 29.10 -23.40
CA MET A 120 6.31 27.65 -23.36
C MET A 120 5.27 27.05 -22.39
N CYS A 121 5.10 27.66 -21.22
CA CYS A 121 4.19 27.17 -20.18
C CYS A 121 2.87 27.94 -20.08
N HIS A 122 2.83 29.19 -20.58
CA HIS A 122 1.66 30.06 -20.58
C HIS A 122 1.10 30.21 -22.00
N ASN A 123 0.31 29.22 -22.42
CA ASN A 123 -0.47 29.25 -23.65
C ASN A 123 -1.68 28.30 -23.53
N ASP A 124 -2.66 28.46 -24.41
CA ASP A 124 -3.92 27.71 -24.37
C ASP A 124 -3.71 26.18 -24.39
N ALA A 125 -2.72 25.68 -25.13
CA ALA A 125 -2.44 24.24 -25.21
C ALA A 125 -1.80 23.70 -23.91
N ALA A 126 -0.89 24.48 -23.31
CA ALA A 126 -0.26 24.12 -22.05
C ALA A 126 -1.26 24.17 -20.87
N ASP A 127 -2.22 25.09 -20.90
CA ASP A 127 -3.30 25.16 -19.90
C ASP A 127 -4.35 24.06 -20.08
N ALA A 128 -4.54 23.55 -21.29
CA ALA A 128 -5.43 22.43 -21.59
C ALA A 128 -4.82 21.05 -21.26
N LEU A 129 -3.54 20.99 -20.87
CA LEU A 129 -2.85 19.75 -20.59
C LEU A 129 -3.26 19.18 -19.22
N THR A 130 -4.03 18.10 -19.21
CA THR A 130 -4.54 17.45 -17.98
C THR A 130 -4.15 15.97 -17.86
N SER A 131 -3.26 15.48 -18.73
CA SER A 131 -2.81 14.09 -18.73
C SER A 131 -1.40 13.95 -19.30
N VAL A 132 -0.68 12.91 -18.85
CA VAL A 132 0.67 12.58 -19.30
C VAL A 132 0.79 11.08 -19.58
N THR A 133 1.40 10.71 -20.71
CA THR A 133 1.70 9.32 -21.08
C THR A 133 3.15 9.00 -20.76
N PHE A 134 3.35 8.05 -19.85
CA PHE A 134 4.67 7.61 -19.40
C PHE A 134 5.30 6.60 -20.38
N PRO A 135 6.62 6.37 -20.32
CA PRO A 135 7.31 5.42 -21.20
C PRO A 135 6.82 3.96 -21.09
N SER A 136 6.11 3.60 -20.02
CA SER A 136 5.44 2.30 -19.88
C SER A 136 4.15 2.18 -20.70
N GLY A 137 3.65 3.30 -21.26
CA GLY A 137 2.33 3.40 -21.88
C GLY A 137 1.22 3.76 -20.89
N ALA A 138 1.50 3.82 -19.59
CA ALA A 138 0.55 4.28 -18.59
C ALA A 138 0.16 5.75 -18.83
N VAL A 139 -1.13 6.05 -18.71
CA VAL A 139 -1.66 7.41 -18.83
C VAL A 139 -2.13 7.86 -17.47
N VAL A 140 -1.51 8.92 -16.94
CA VAL A 140 -1.98 9.59 -15.74
C VAL A 140 -2.85 10.77 -16.17
N SER A 141 -4.09 10.79 -15.70
CA SER A 141 -5.11 11.80 -16.05
C SER A 141 -5.53 12.63 -14.83
N ASN A 142 -6.43 13.59 -15.05
CA ASN A 142 -6.96 14.50 -14.02
C ASN A 142 -5.85 15.31 -13.32
N LEU A 143 -4.81 15.65 -14.07
CA LEU A 143 -3.70 16.46 -13.61
C LEU A 143 -4.04 17.95 -13.69
N GLY A 144 -3.49 18.70 -12.75
CA GLY A 144 -3.42 20.15 -12.79
C GLY A 144 -2.16 20.66 -13.49
N PRO A 145 -1.65 21.84 -13.08
CA PRO A 145 -0.45 22.46 -13.64
C PRO A 145 0.79 21.57 -13.73
N GLU A 146 0.92 20.56 -12.86
CA GLU A 146 2.01 19.60 -12.83
C GLU A 146 2.13 18.74 -14.10
N ALA A 147 1.08 18.64 -14.92
CA ALA A 147 1.13 17.95 -16.21
C ALA A 147 2.23 18.51 -17.12
N ARG A 148 2.44 19.84 -17.08
CA ARG A 148 3.50 20.54 -17.83
C ARG A 148 4.88 20.04 -17.40
N CYS A 149 5.11 19.93 -16.09
CA CYS A 149 6.37 19.46 -15.52
C CYS A 149 6.62 17.99 -15.87
N MET A 150 5.60 17.14 -15.64
CA MET A 150 5.72 15.70 -15.81
C MET A 150 5.85 15.27 -17.27
N THR A 151 5.39 16.09 -18.23
CA THR A 151 5.61 15.82 -19.67
C THR A 151 7.10 15.61 -20.00
N CYS A 152 7.99 16.25 -19.25
CA CYS A 152 9.43 16.09 -19.37
C CYS A 152 10.07 15.31 -18.23
N HIS A 153 9.67 15.57 -16.99
CA HIS A 153 10.22 14.91 -15.79
C HIS A 153 9.60 13.52 -15.51
N GLN A 154 9.19 12.80 -16.55
CA GLN A 154 8.62 11.43 -16.48
C GLN A 154 9.63 10.30 -16.71
N GLY A 155 10.88 10.64 -17.08
CA GLY A 155 11.85 9.68 -17.60
C GLY A 155 11.57 9.26 -19.06
N ARG A 156 12.47 8.47 -19.64
CA ARG A 156 12.45 8.05 -21.06
C ARG A 156 12.40 6.54 -21.28
N GLN A 157 12.55 5.76 -20.22
CA GLN A 157 12.48 4.29 -20.25
C GLN A 157 11.55 3.85 -19.12
N SER A 158 11.25 2.56 -19.07
CA SER A 158 10.44 1.95 -18.01
C SER A 158 10.82 0.47 -17.91
N LYS A 159 10.18 -0.27 -16.99
CA LYS A 159 10.17 -1.74 -17.01
C LYS A 159 9.94 -2.31 -18.42
N VAL A 160 8.95 -1.79 -19.13
CA VAL A 160 8.56 -2.26 -20.47
C VAL A 160 9.73 -2.18 -21.45
N SER A 161 10.54 -1.13 -21.38
CA SER A 161 11.72 -0.98 -22.24
C SER A 161 12.79 -2.04 -21.98
N VAL A 162 13.04 -2.36 -20.71
CA VAL A 162 14.02 -3.37 -20.30
C VAL A 162 13.54 -4.77 -20.70
N GLU A 163 12.28 -5.09 -20.42
CA GLU A 163 11.66 -6.37 -20.79
C GLU A 163 11.65 -6.56 -22.30
N LYS A 164 11.22 -5.55 -23.06
CA LYS A 164 11.25 -5.57 -24.52
C LYS A 164 12.65 -5.90 -25.03
N LYS A 165 13.69 -5.30 -24.43
CA LYS A 165 15.08 -5.57 -24.84
C LYS A 165 15.49 -7.01 -24.58
N ILE A 166 15.14 -7.56 -23.41
CA ILE A 166 15.39 -8.97 -23.06
C ILE A 166 14.67 -9.90 -24.04
N THR A 167 13.40 -9.59 -24.38
CA THR A 167 12.60 -10.36 -25.34
C THR A 167 13.14 -10.28 -26.77
N ASP A 168 13.48 -9.08 -27.25
CA ASP A 168 13.99 -8.87 -28.61
C ASP A 168 15.30 -9.64 -28.87
N PHE A 169 16.12 -9.82 -27.83
CA PHE A 169 17.35 -10.62 -27.88
C PHE A 169 17.15 -12.11 -27.59
N ALA A 170 15.90 -12.53 -27.35
CA ALA A 170 15.52 -13.91 -27.05
C ALA A 170 16.38 -14.54 -25.95
N VAL A 171 16.63 -13.79 -24.87
CA VAL A 171 17.44 -14.26 -23.74
C VAL A 171 16.76 -15.46 -23.08
N THR A 172 17.45 -16.58 -23.00
CA THR A 172 16.98 -17.81 -22.34
C THR A 172 17.71 -18.12 -21.03
N ASP A 173 18.93 -17.62 -20.86
CA ASP A 173 19.71 -17.69 -19.63
C ASP A 173 20.06 -16.26 -19.20
N VAL A 174 19.54 -15.84 -18.04
CA VAL A 174 19.68 -14.48 -17.52
C VAL A 174 21.08 -14.19 -16.96
N ASP A 175 21.92 -15.23 -16.80
CA ASP A 175 23.27 -15.17 -16.26
C ASP A 175 24.35 -15.37 -17.34
N VAL A 176 23.96 -15.35 -18.62
CA VAL A 176 24.88 -15.41 -19.75
C VAL A 176 24.96 -14.03 -20.39
N VAL A 177 26.18 -13.61 -20.74
CA VAL A 177 26.42 -12.36 -21.48
C VAL A 177 25.69 -12.44 -22.81
N VAL A 178 24.86 -11.43 -23.09
CA VAL A 178 24.01 -11.42 -24.28
C VAL A 178 24.82 -10.94 -25.48
N GLU A 179 25.00 -11.83 -26.44
CA GLU A 179 25.75 -11.55 -27.67
C GLU A 179 24.98 -10.60 -28.61
N PRO A 180 25.68 -9.78 -29.43
CA PRO A 180 25.05 -8.97 -30.46
C PRO A 180 24.29 -9.81 -31.48
N ILE A 181 23.12 -9.34 -31.90
CA ILE A 181 22.28 -9.96 -32.92
C ILE A 181 22.41 -9.23 -34.27
N PRO A 182 22.07 -9.84 -35.42
CA PRO A 182 21.98 -9.12 -36.68
C PRO A 182 21.00 -7.93 -36.59
N ALA A 183 21.42 -6.76 -37.05
CA ALA A 183 20.55 -5.59 -37.09
C ALA A 183 19.57 -5.70 -38.25
N VAL A 184 18.29 -5.45 -37.97
CA VAL A 184 17.22 -5.46 -38.97
C VAL A 184 16.42 -4.16 -38.92
N ASP A 185 15.91 -3.72 -40.07
CA ASP A 185 14.99 -2.59 -40.16
C ASP A 185 13.58 -2.97 -39.70
N ALA A 186 12.64 -2.01 -39.73
CA ALA A 186 11.26 -2.24 -39.32
C ALA A 186 10.52 -3.32 -40.17
N ALA A 187 11.02 -3.65 -41.36
CA ALA A 187 10.49 -4.70 -42.22
C ALA A 187 11.21 -6.06 -42.01
N GLY A 188 12.18 -6.14 -41.09
CA GLY A 188 12.98 -7.33 -40.82
C GLY A 188 14.13 -7.55 -41.82
N ALA A 189 14.43 -6.57 -42.69
CA ALA A 189 15.56 -6.68 -43.62
C ALA A 189 16.88 -6.26 -42.96
N PRO A 190 18.04 -6.88 -43.31
CA PRO A 190 19.31 -6.53 -42.70
C PRO A 190 19.68 -5.05 -42.88
N VAL A 191 20.06 -4.38 -41.80
CA VAL A 191 20.62 -3.03 -41.85
C VAL A 191 22.06 -3.13 -42.34
N LEU A 192 22.36 -2.45 -43.45
CA LEU A 192 23.68 -2.46 -44.07
C LEU A 192 24.49 -1.22 -43.68
N ASP A 193 25.79 -1.39 -43.47
CA ASP A 193 26.72 -0.27 -43.32
C ASP A 193 26.95 0.46 -44.66
N LYS A 194 27.74 1.54 -44.61
CA LYS A 194 28.10 2.36 -45.79
C LYS A 194 28.81 1.57 -46.90
N ASP A 195 29.35 0.39 -46.59
CA ASP A 195 30.07 -0.48 -47.52
C ASP A 195 29.20 -1.69 -47.96
N GLY A 196 27.91 -1.70 -47.59
CA GLY A 196 26.92 -2.71 -47.98
C GLY A 196 26.94 -3.99 -47.17
N LYS A 197 27.56 -4.01 -45.97
CA LYS A 197 27.65 -5.21 -45.12
C LYS A 197 26.61 -5.20 -43.99
N PRO A 198 26.03 -6.36 -43.63
CA PRO A 198 25.12 -6.44 -42.47
C PRO A 198 25.78 -5.95 -41.19
N THR A 199 25.04 -5.14 -40.44
CA THR A 199 25.43 -4.62 -39.13
C THR A 199 24.83 -5.46 -38.00
N THR A 200 25.26 -5.22 -36.76
CA THR A 200 24.73 -5.90 -35.56
C THR A 200 24.14 -4.91 -34.58
N THR A 201 23.11 -5.36 -33.86
CA THR A 201 22.50 -4.66 -32.73
C THR A 201 23.08 -5.25 -31.44
N LYS A 202 23.59 -4.39 -30.55
CA LYS A 202 24.19 -4.79 -29.27
C LYS A 202 23.18 -4.73 -28.12
N PHE A 203 23.35 -5.59 -27.13
CA PHE A 203 22.58 -5.56 -25.88
C PHE A 203 23.11 -4.46 -24.95
N THR A 204 22.63 -3.23 -25.14
CA THR A 204 23.12 -2.04 -24.43
C THR A 204 22.25 -1.63 -23.22
N PHE A 205 22.79 -0.78 -22.35
CA PHE A 205 22.05 -0.19 -21.24
C PHE A 205 20.91 0.76 -21.70
N PRO A 206 19.65 0.58 -21.24
CA PRO A 206 18.57 1.55 -21.44
C PRO A 206 18.62 2.65 -20.35
N ASN A 207 18.72 3.92 -20.74
CA ASN A 207 18.82 5.03 -19.79
C ASN A 207 17.45 5.65 -19.47
N VAL A 208 17.00 5.57 -18.21
CA VAL A 208 15.82 6.28 -17.67
C VAL A 208 15.86 7.79 -17.95
N HIS A 209 17.05 8.36 -18.09
CA HIS A 209 17.30 9.80 -18.20
C HIS A 209 17.08 10.54 -16.86
N TYR A 210 17.47 11.81 -16.82
CA TYR A 210 17.65 12.56 -15.57
C TYR A 210 16.35 13.17 -15.05
N PHE A 211 16.29 13.40 -13.73
CA PHE A 211 15.20 14.11 -13.05
C PHE A 211 13.82 13.54 -13.35
N ALA A 212 13.70 12.21 -13.33
CA ALA A 212 12.46 11.47 -13.59
C ALA A 212 11.48 11.50 -12.39
N ALA A 213 11.34 12.66 -11.74
CA ALA A 213 10.57 12.84 -10.51
C ALA A 213 9.10 12.39 -10.63
N GLY A 214 8.46 12.61 -11.78
CA GLY A 214 7.11 12.11 -12.04
C GLY A 214 7.06 10.58 -12.10
N GLY A 215 8.12 9.95 -12.60
CA GLY A 215 8.27 8.49 -12.60
C GLY A 215 8.43 7.91 -11.18
N THR A 216 9.22 8.57 -10.34
CA THR A 216 9.39 8.22 -8.93
C THR A 216 8.11 8.46 -8.13
N LEU A 217 7.45 9.61 -8.33
CA LEU A 217 6.24 10.00 -7.61
C LEU A 217 5.08 9.05 -7.84
N TYR A 218 4.91 8.56 -9.06
CA TYR A 218 3.82 7.65 -9.42
C TYR A 218 4.17 6.17 -9.24
N GLY A 219 5.44 5.85 -8.99
CA GLY A 219 5.90 4.49 -8.67
C GLY A 219 5.33 3.42 -9.58
N SER A 220 4.68 2.43 -8.98
CA SER A 220 4.12 1.26 -9.68
C SER A 220 2.97 1.55 -10.64
N GLN A 221 2.36 2.74 -10.55
CA GLN A 221 1.34 3.17 -11.52
C GLN A 221 1.92 3.44 -12.90
N VAL A 222 3.20 3.84 -12.96
CA VAL A 222 3.88 4.19 -14.21
C VAL A 222 5.09 3.30 -14.50
N LYS A 223 5.47 2.42 -13.56
CA LYS A 223 6.50 1.36 -13.73
C LYS A 223 7.83 1.92 -14.24
N MET A 224 8.26 3.03 -13.64
CA MET A 224 9.52 3.69 -13.99
C MET A 224 10.71 2.76 -13.69
N GLY A 225 10.76 2.18 -12.49
CA GLY A 225 11.72 1.13 -12.17
C GLY A 225 11.45 -0.19 -12.89
N TYR A 226 12.44 -1.07 -12.90
CA TYR A 226 12.25 -2.47 -13.25
C TYR A 226 11.66 -3.20 -12.03
N GLU A 227 10.35 -3.44 -12.09
CA GLU A 227 9.62 -4.24 -11.11
C GLU A 227 9.74 -5.73 -11.43
N TYR A 228 10.13 -6.53 -10.44
CA TYR A 228 10.33 -7.96 -10.55
C TYR A 228 9.00 -8.72 -10.55
N GLU A 229 8.96 -9.86 -11.23
CA GLU A 229 7.77 -10.69 -11.37
C GLU A 229 7.34 -11.26 -10.01
N GLY A 230 6.03 -11.29 -9.76
CA GLY A 230 5.44 -11.80 -8.51
C GLY A 230 5.57 -10.86 -7.32
N LYS A 231 6.17 -9.69 -7.47
CA LYS A 231 6.29 -8.66 -6.43
C LYS A 231 5.32 -7.51 -6.68
N ASN A 232 4.80 -6.97 -5.59
CA ASN A 232 4.04 -5.73 -5.59
C ASN A 232 4.94 -4.57 -5.17
N TYR A 233 4.55 -3.36 -5.56
CA TYR A 233 5.34 -2.16 -5.35
C TYR A 233 4.44 -1.00 -4.94
N ASP A 234 5.03 -0.10 -4.16
CA ASP A 234 4.43 1.16 -3.81
C ASP A 234 4.00 1.94 -5.07
N GLY A 235 2.76 2.45 -5.01
CA GLY A 235 2.11 3.20 -6.07
C GLY A 235 2.48 4.68 -6.01
N LYS A 236 1.52 5.54 -6.35
CA LYS A 236 1.73 6.99 -6.21
C LYS A 236 1.97 7.34 -4.74
N HIS A 237 3.09 7.97 -4.43
CA HIS A 237 3.35 8.52 -3.11
C HIS A 237 2.32 9.62 -2.81
N ALA A 238 1.61 9.46 -1.70
CA ALA A 238 0.59 10.38 -1.24
C ALA A 238 1.13 11.19 -0.05
N HIS A 239 0.90 12.50 -0.12
CA HIS A 239 1.14 13.47 0.93
C HIS A 239 -0.20 14.07 1.39
N VAL A 240 -0.20 14.93 2.41
CA VAL A 240 -1.41 15.68 2.80
C VAL A 240 -1.87 16.62 1.67
N ASP A 241 -3.15 16.98 1.68
CA ASP A 241 -3.74 17.89 0.69
C ASP A 241 -2.94 19.19 0.55
N GLY A 242 -2.78 19.64 -0.70
CA GLY A 242 -1.91 20.78 -1.05
C GLY A 242 -0.46 20.42 -1.36
N PHE A 243 0.01 19.23 -0.98
CA PHE A 243 1.39 18.76 -1.19
C PHE A 243 1.48 17.48 -2.07
N ASN A 244 0.39 17.14 -2.76
CA ASN A 244 0.24 15.92 -3.58
C ASN A 244 0.67 16.07 -5.05
N THR A 245 1.21 17.22 -5.43
CA THR A 245 1.61 17.56 -6.79
C THR A 245 2.95 18.30 -6.77
N CYS A 246 3.65 18.32 -7.91
CA CYS A 246 4.93 19.01 -8.04
C CYS A 246 4.86 20.45 -7.55
N VAL A 247 3.76 21.14 -7.88
CA VAL A 247 3.56 22.58 -7.62
C VAL A 247 3.11 22.86 -6.17
N GLY A 248 2.71 21.82 -5.43
CA GLY A 248 2.52 21.90 -3.99
C GLY A 248 3.83 22.17 -3.27
N CYS A 249 4.89 21.47 -3.67
CA CYS A 249 6.20 21.52 -3.02
C CYS A 249 7.18 22.50 -3.69
N HIS A 250 7.15 22.61 -5.01
CA HIS A 250 8.05 23.47 -5.78
C HIS A 250 7.37 24.77 -6.20
N ASP A 251 8.15 25.85 -6.23
CA ASP A 251 7.77 27.06 -6.93
C ASP A 251 7.96 26.90 -8.45
N GLN A 252 6.95 27.28 -9.22
CA GLN A 252 6.90 27.00 -10.65
C GLN A 252 7.89 27.83 -11.48
N HIS A 253 8.37 28.96 -10.95
CA HIS A 253 9.21 29.91 -11.68
C HIS A 253 10.68 29.81 -11.25
N SER A 254 10.95 29.79 -9.95
CA SER A 254 12.31 29.60 -9.41
C SER A 254 12.77 28.14 -9.48
N LEU A 255 11.83 27.18 -9.50
CA LEU A 255 12.05 25.74 -9.35
C LEU A 255 12.50 25.30 -7.95
N GLU A 256 12.70 26.25 -7.04
CA GLU A 256 13.12 25.98 -5.67
C GLU A 256 12.01 25.29 -4.88
N VAL A 257 12.43 24.47 -3.91
CA VAL A 257 11.52 23.83 -2.95
C VAL A 257 11.07 24.89 -1.94
N LYS A 258 9.78 24.89 -1.60
CA LYS A 258 9.18 25.78 -0.59
C LYS A 258 9.50 25.28 0.83
N VAL A 259 10.76 25.38 1.25
CA VAL A 259 11.27 24.82 2.51
C VAL A 259 10.43 25.27 3.73
N GLU A 260 9.99 26.54 3.75
CA GLU A 260 9.18 27.08 4.86
C GLU A 260 7.82 26.39 4.99
N ALA A 261 7.30 25.83 3.89
CA ALA A 261 6.06 25.07 3.93
C ALA A 261 6.24 23.73 4.64
N CYS A 262 7.40 23.07 4.43
CA CYS A 262 7.77 21.80 5.03
C CYS A 262 7.99 21.92 6.55
N ALA A 263 8.64 23.00 6.98
CA ALA A 263 8.98 23.27 8.39
C ALA A 263 7.77 23.39 9.32
N ASN A 264 6.55 23.54 8.78
CA ASN A 264 5.32 23.56 9.58
C ASN A 264 4.96 22.19 10.16
N CYS A 265 5.40 21.10 9.51
CA CYS A 265 5.07 19.74 9.91
C CYS A 265 6.31 18.90 10.23
N HIS A 266 7.42 19.14 9.52
CA HIS A 266 8.67 18.40 9.71
C HIS A 266 9.63 19.22 10.59
N GLU A 267 9.77 18.79 11.84
CA GLU A 267 10.64 19.45 12.81
C GLU A 267 12.11 19.43 12.34
N GLY A 268 12.81 20.55 12.53
CA GLY A 268 14.23 20.67 12.20
C GLY A 268 14.54 21.04 10.75
N VAL A 269 13.53 21.12 9.86
CA VAL A 269 13.74 21.56 8.47
C VAL A 269 13.92 23.08 8.39
N THR A 270 15.11 23.52 7.97
CA THR A 270 15.43 24.94 7.75
C THR A 270 16.09 25.23 6.40
N SER A 271 16.58 24.20 5.72
CA SER A 271 17.09 24.28 4.34
C SER A 271 16.66 23.06 3.50
N VAL A 272 16.97 23.07 2.20
CA VAL A 272 16.72 21.94 1.30
C VAL A 272 17.53 20.70 1.72
N GLU A 273 18.74 20.90 2.25
CA GLU A 273 19.60 19.81 2.73
C GLU A 273 18.98 19.10 3.94
N ASP A 274 18.29 19.82 4.81
CA ASP A 274 17.64 19.24 6.00
C ASP A 274 16.53 18.25 5.63
N LEU A 275 15.95 18.36 4.42
CA LEU A 275 14.92 17.42 3.95
C LEU A 275 15.40 15.97 3.91
N LYS A 276 16.71 15.75 3.74
CA LYS A 276 17.31 14.40 3.76
C LYS A 276 17.22 13.74 5.13
N ASN A 277 17.11 14.54 6.19
CA ASN A 277 16.99 14.07 7.56
C ASN A 277 15.54 13.78 7.96
N VAL A 278 14.56 14.11 7.10
CA VAL A 278 13.15 13.89 7.41
C VAL A 278 12.84 12.40 7.45
N ARG A 279 12.25 11.98 8.56
CA ARG A 279 11.73 10.63 8.79
C ARG A 279 10.38 10.75 9.50
N GLU A 280 9.41 9.95 9.06
CA GLU A 280 8.09 9.88 9.68
C GLU A 280 7.83 8.47 10.22
N PRO A 281 6.86 8.28 11.15
CA PRO A 281 6.47 6.95 11.62
C PRO A 281 6.02 5.99 10.51
N SER A 282 5.67 6.54 9.34
CA SER A 282 5.34 5.77 8.15
C SER A 282 6.54 5.08 7.52
N SER A 283 7.78 5.43 7.87
CA SER A 283 9.02 4.82 7.38
C SER A 283 9.90 4.37 8.55
N SER A 284 9.43 3.37 9.31
CA SER A 284 10.00 3.01 10.63
C SER A 284 10.98 1.83 10.62
N SER A 285 11.12 1.17 9.47
CA SER A 285 12.04 0.05 9.28
C SER A 285 13.47 0.53 9.04
N ASP A 286 14.44 -0.27 9.49
CA ASP A 286 15.85 -0.20 9.07
C ASP A 286 15.94 -0.91 7.72
N TYR A 287 15.97 -0.16 6.63
CA TYR A 287 15.83 -0.70 5.28
C TYR A 287 17.16 -1.22 4.74
N ASP A 288 18.26 -0.52 5.03
CA ASP A 288 19.59 -0.87 4.54
C ASP A 288 20.36 -1.85 5.45
N GLY A 289 19.85 -2.11 6.65
CA GLY A 289 20.35 -3.13 7.58
C GLY A 289 21.55 -2.68 8.42
N ASP A 290 21.82 -1.38 8.53
CA ASP A 290 22.95 -0.85 9.27
C ASP A 290 22.69 -0.70 10.79
N GLY A 291 21.42 -0.85 11.20
CA GLY A 291 20.97 -0.77 12.59
C GLY A 291 20.51 0.62 13.04
N ASP A 292 20.57 1.64 12.18
CA ASP A 292 20.06 2.98 12.44
C ASP A 292 18.59 3.11 11.98
N LYS A 293 17.72 3.53 12.90
CA LYS A 293 16.28 3.75 12.64
C LYS A 293 15.87 5.21 12.86
N GLU A 294 16.85 6.08 13.06
CA GLU A 294 16.66 7.50 13.35
C GLU A 294 17.05 8.35 12.14
N GLU A 295 17.92 7.86 11.26
CA GLU A 295 18.31 8.58 10.05
C GLU A 295 17.17 8.71 9.02
N GLY A 296 17.24 9.76 8.21
CA GLY A 296 16.22 10.02 7.19
C GLY A 296 16.27 9.03 6.02
N VAL A 297 15.13 8.88 5.32
CA VAL A 297 14.96 7.95 4.18
C VAL A 297 16.00 8.14 3.07
N ALA A 298 16.59 9.34 2.96
CA ALA A 298 17.65 9.61 2.01
C ALA A 298 18.93 8.78 2.27
N PHE A 299 19.24 8.49 3.53
CA PHE A 299 20.43 7.74 3.93
C PHE A 299 20.20 6.23 3.80
N GLU A 300 19.02 5.75 4.15
CA GLU A 300 18.55 4.39 3.86
C GLU A 300 18.68 4.04 2.36
N ILE A 301 18.28 4.96 1.47
CA ILE A 301 18.47 4.80 0.01
C ILE A 301 19.95 4.80 -0.36
N ALA A 302 20.77 5.63 0.29
CA ALA A 302 22.21 5.69 0.01
C ALA A 302 22.93 4.39 0.41
N GLY A 303 22.65 3.82 1.59
CA GLY A 303 23.21 2.54 2.00
C GLY A 303 22.77 1.37 1.10
N LEU A 304 21.51 1.38 0.65
CA LEU A 304 21.03 0.42 -0.35
C LEU A 304 21.70 0.62 -1.73
N GLN A 305 21.96 1.85 -2.15
CA GLN A 305 22.73 2.14 -3.37
C GLN A 305 24.16 1.60 -3.26
N GLU A 306 24.84 1.82 -2.15
CA GLU A 306 26.18 1.29 -1.90
C GLU A 306 26.19 -0.25 -1.95
N THR A 307 25.22 -0.88 -1.29
CA THR A 307 25.07 -2.35 -1.27
C THR A 307 24.76 -2.91 -2.66
N LEU A 308 23.84 -2.30 -3.40
CA LEU A 308 23.53 -2.72 -4.78
C LEU A 308 24.72 -2.52 -5.70
N TYR A 309 25.44 -1.41 -5.60
CA TYR A 309 26.61 -1.16 -6.44
C TYR A 309 27.73 -2.17 -6.17
N ALA A 310 28.00 -2.49 -4.90
CA ALA A 310 28.93 -3.54 -4.54
C ALA A 310 28.50 -4.90 -5.13
N SER A 311 27.22 -5.24 -5.00
CA SER A 311 26.65 -6.48 -5.55
C SER A 311 26.73 -6.55 -7.08
N ILE A 312 26.51 -5.43 -7.77
CA ILE A 312 26.68 -5.29 -9.22
C ILE A 312 28.13 -5.57 -9.64
N LYS A 313 29.12 -5.02 -8.92
CA LYS A 313 30.55 -5.23 -9.24
C LYS A 313 30.96 -6.69 -9.05
N SER A 314 30.54 -7.32 -7.95
CA SER A 314 30.80 -8.74 -7.71
C SER A 314 30.16 -9.61 -8.78
N TYR A 315 28.89 -9.35 -9.13
CA TYR A 315 28.20 -10.08 -10.18
C TYR A 315 28.86 -9.92 -11.55
N ALA A 316 29.21 -8.69 -11.94
CA ALA A 316 29.84 -8.42 -13.23
C ALA A 316 31.18 -9.16 -13.35
N THR A 317 31.99 -9.16 -12.28
CA THR A 317 33.29 -9.84 -12.25
C THR A 317 33.15 -11.35 -12.27
N GLU A 318 32.35 -11.94 -11.37
CA GLU A 318 32.29 -13.39 -11.17
C GLU A 318 31.37 -14.10 -12.18
N VAL A 319 30.27 -13.45 -12.58
CA VAL A 319 29.24 -14.06 -13.43
C VAL A 319 29.36 -13.60 -14.87
N ALA A 320 29.45 -12.30 -15.12
CA ALA A 320 29.61 -11.77 -16.48
C ALA A 320 31.06 -11.87 -16.98
N GLY A 321 32.03 -12.10 -16.09
CA GLY A 321 33.45 -12.25 -16.40
C GLY A 321 34.13 -10.95 -16.82
N LYS A 322 33.54 -9.80 -16.48
CA LYS A 322 34.02 -8.47 -16.90
C LYS A 322 33.73 -7.45 -15.80
N GLY A 323 34.75 -6.78 -15.28
CA GLY A 323 34.55 -5.77 -14.24
C GLY A 323 33.84 -4.52 -14.78
N ILE A 324 33.09 -3.85 -13.91
CA ILE A 324 32.19 -2.74 -14.24
C ILE A 324 32.37 -1.58 -13.27
N VAL A 325 32.34 -0.36 -13.79
CA VAL A 325 32.33 0.88 -12.99
C VAL A 325 31.20 1.81 -13.46
N TYR A 326 30.60 2.50 -12.49
CA TYR A 326 29.60 3.53 -12.73
C TYR A 326 30.20 4.94 -12.71
N ASP A 327 29.81 5.78 -13.66
CA ASP A 327 30.04 7.22 -13.63
C ASP A 327 28.77 7.99 -13.96
N ALA A 328 28.28 8.78 -13.00
CA ALA A 328 27.06 9.55 -13.14
C ALA A 328 27.16 10.67 -14.20
N ALA A 329 28.37 11.17 -14.47
CA ALA A 329 28.61 12.33 -15.32
C ALA A 329 28.86 12.00 -16.80
N THR A 330 29.31 10.78 -17.11
CA THR A 330 29.71 10.42 -18.48
C THR A 330 28.78 9.38 -19.08
N ASN A 331 28.05 9.72 -20.15
CA ASN A 331 27.29 8.76 -20.95
C ASN A 331 28.24 7.75 -21.65
N PRO A 332 28.00 6.42 -21.60
CA PRO A 332 26.77 5.70 -21.22
C PRO A 332 26.70 5.19 -19.76
N TYR A 333 27.38 5.86 -18.83
CA TYR A 333 27.40 5.67 -17.37
C TYR A 333 28.02 4.38 -16.86
N TRP A 334 28.01 3.31 -17.65
CA TRP A 334 28.62 2.04 -17.31
C TRP A 334 29.83 1.78 -18.20
N PHE A 335 30.98 1.61 -17.56
CA PHE A 335 32.27 1.39 -18.22
C PHE A 335 32.95 0.14 -17.70
N VAL A 336 33.96 -0.32 -18.42
CA VAL A 336 34.80 -1.44 -18.00
C VAL A 336 35.76 -0.96 -16.89
N ASP A 337 35.96 -1.82 -15.91
CA ASP A 337 36.93 -1.73 -14.82
C ASP A 337 37.52 -3.14 -14.61
N ASP A 338 38.35 -3.59 -15.57
CA ASP A 338 38.85 -4.96 -15.60
C ASP A 338 39.83 -5.27 -14.47
N ASP A 339 40.56 -4.26 -13.99
CA ASP A 339 41.53 -4.42 -12.91
C ASP A 339 40.92 -4.18 -11.51
N GLY A 340 39.68 -3.69 -11.46
CA GLY A 340 38.89 -3.54 -10.24
C GLY A 340 39.35 -2.38 -9.36
N ASP A 341 40.02 -1.38 -9.94
CA ASP A 341 40.51 -0.21 -9.22
C ASP A 341 39.45 0.89 -9.05
N GLY A 342 38.28 0.72 -9.68
CA GLY A 342 37.17 1.67 -9.65
C GLY A 342 37.34 2.86 -10.59
N VAL A 343 38.31 2.81 -11.51
CA VAL A 343 38.57 3.81 -12.54
C VAL A 343 38.12 3.29 -13.91
N ILE A 344 37.63 4.20 -14.75
CA ILE A 344 37.23 3.85 -16.12
C ILE A 344 38.46 3.41 -16.92
N ASP A 345 38.43 2.20 -17.44
CA ASP A 345 39.43 1.72 -18.38
C ASP A 345 39.45 2.54 -19.67
N GLN A 346 40.66 2.79 -20.17
CA GLN A 346 40.88 3.51 -21.42
C GLN A 346 41.73 2.72 -22.43
N VAL A 347 41.32 2.77 -23.69
CA VAL A 347 42.12 2.29 -24.83
C VAL A 347 42.32 3.45 -25.80
N ASP A 348 43.57 3.74 -26.14
CA ASP A 348 43.97 4.86 -27.00
C ASP A 348 43.41 6.23 -26.53
N GLY A 349 43.34 6.43 -25.21
CA GLY A 349 42.82 7.65 -24.58
C GLY A 349 41.31 7.81 -24.65
N LYS A 350 40.57 6.73 -24.93
CA LYS A 350 39.10 6.70 -24.97
C LYS A 350 38.56 5.72 -23.94
N ASN A 351 37.52 6.14 -23.21
CA ASN A 351 36.81 5.29 -22.26
C ASN A 351 36.25 4.04 -22.94
N VAL A 352 36.36 2.90 -22.26
CA VAL A 352 35.84 1.62 -22.72
C VAL A 352 34.44 1.41 -22.14
N ASN A 353 33.42 1.55 -22.98
CA ASN A 353 32.02 1.32 -22.57
C ASN A 353 31.81 -0.14 -22.14
N TYR A 354 30.99 -0.35 -21.11
CA TYR A 354 30.59 -1.68 -20.69
C TYR A 354 29.60 -2.30 -21.70
N ALA A 355 29.91 -3.51 -22.18
CA ALA A 355 29.10 -4.22 -23.17
C ALA A 355 28.73 -5.66 -22.76
N SER A 356 29.32 -6.18 -21.68
CA SER A 356 29.13 -7.56 -21.23
C SER A 356 27.90 -7.71 -20.33
N PHE A 357 26.76 -7.17 -20.74
CA PHE A 357 25.52 -7.24 -19.97
C PHE A 357 24.90 -8.64 -20.08
N THR A 358 24.59 -9.25 -18.94
CA THR A 358 23.57 -10.30 -18.85
C THR A 358 22.20 -9.63 -18.62
N ALA A 359 21.10 -10.36 -18.82
CA ALA A 359 19.77 -9.79 -18.55
C ALA A 359 19.57 -9.45 -17.06
N ARG A 360 20.11 -10.25 -16.13
CA ARG A 360 20.09 -9.96 -14.69
C ARG A 360 20.84 -8.66 -14.36
N LEU A 361 22.07 -8.52 -14.87
CA LEU A 361 22.88 -7.32 -14.67
C LEU A 361 22.21 -6.08 -15.25
N LEU A 362 21.53 -6.21 -16.39
CA LEU A 362 20.80 -5.09 -17.00
C LEU A 362 19.68 -4.56 -16.09
N LYS A 363 18.93 -5.44 -15.43
CA LYS A 363 17.85 -5.05 -14.51
C LYS A 363 18.40 -4.30 -13.30
N ALA A 364 19.43 -4.85 -12.67
CA ALA A 364 20.08 -4.25 -11.50
C ALA A 364 20.72 -2.88 -11.80
N THR A 365 21.48 -2.79 -12.90
CA THR A 365 22.08 -1.52 -13.33
C THR A 365 21.04 -0.48 -13.74
N TYR A 366 19.89 -0.91 -14.25
CA TYR A 366 18.77 -0.02 -14.55
C TYR A 366 18.15 0.57 -13.29
N ASN A 367 17.82 -0.26 -12.29
CA ASN A 367 17.28 0.23 -11.01
C ASN A 367 18.28 1.09 -10.24
N TYR A 368 19.57 0.76 -10.30
CA TYR A 368 20.62 1.62 -9.75
C TYR A 368 20.58 3.01 -10.40
N GLN A 369 20.54 3.08 -11.73
CA GLN A 369 20.41 4.36 -12.46
C GLN A 369 19.12 5.11 -12.05
N VAL A 370 17.98 4.43 -11.94
CA VAL A 370 16.71 5.06 -11.50
C VAL A 370 16.88 5.73 -10.13
N SER A 371 17.50 5.04 -9.19
CA SER A 371 17.68 5.57 -7.82
C SER A 371 18.60 6.80 -7.75
N VAL A 372 19.59 6.91 -8.63
CA VAL A 372 20.59 8.01 -8.60
C VAL A 372 20.23 9.19 -9.51
N LYS A 373 19.29 9.01 -10.45
CA LYS A 373 18.92 10.06 -11.42
C LYS A 373 17.77 10.94 -10.98
N ASP A 374 17.17 10.69 -9.82
CA ASP A 374 16.26 11.60 -9.14
C ASP A 374 16.85 12.02 -7.78
N PRO A 375 17.45 13.23 -7.67
CA PRO A 375 18.01 13.70 -6.40
C PRO A 375 16.97 13.86 -5.28
N GLY A 376 15.68 13.97 -5.62
CA GLY A 376 14.57 14.06 -4.68
C GLY A 376 13.89 12.71 -4.42
N ALA A 377 14.48 11.59 -4.85
CA ALA A 377 13.87 10.26 -4.78
C ALA A 377 13.30 9.90 -3.40
N PHE A 378 14.02 10.27 -2.34
CA PHE A 378 13.61 10.04 -0.95
C PHE A 378 12.29 10.72 -0.57
N ALA A 379 11.98 11.88 -1.19
CA ALA A 379 10.75 12.63 -0.95
C ALA A 379 9.66 12.34 -2.00
N HIS A 380 10.03 12.03 -3.24
CA HIS A 380 9.07 11.75 -4.30
C HIS A 380 8.43 10.36 -4.16
N GLY A 381 9.18 9.35 -3.72
CA GLY A 381 8.71 7.96 -3.67
C GLY A 381 9.74 7.03 -3.04
N GLY A 382 10.30 7.43 -1.90
CA GLY A 382 11.46 6.76 -1.30
C GLY A 382 11.28 5.26 -1.10
N LYS A 383 10.10 4.83 -0.65
CA LYS A 383 9.77 3.40 -0.47
C LYS A 383 9.76 2.61 -1.78
N TYR A 384 9.20 3.16 -2.85
CA TYR A 384 9.26 2.53 -4.17
C TYR A 384 10.72 2.34 -4.62
N ILE A 385 11.59 3.32 -4.36
CA ILE A 385 13.02 3.21 -4.66
C ILE A 385 13.71 2.15 -3.79
N ILE A 386 13.42 2.12 -2.49
CA ILE A 386 13.91 1.09 -1.57
C ILE A 386 13.53 -0.32 -2.06
N GLU A 387 12.27 -0.55 -2.41
CA GLU A 387 11.79 -1.83 -2.95
C GLU A 387 12.55 -2.25 -4.20
N LEU A 388 12.77 -1.33 -5.14
CA LEU A 388 13.54 -1.61 -6.37
C LEU A 388 15.00 -1.98 -6.07
N LEU A 389 15.63 -1.30 -5.11
CA LEU A 389 17.02 -1.53 -4.72
C LEU A 389 17.17 -2.88 -4.01
N VAL A 390 16.34 -3.16 -3.01
CA VAL A 390 16.31 -4.45 -2.28
C VAL A 390 16.08 -5.60 -3.26
N ASP A 391 15.10 -5.47 -4.16
CA ASP A 391 14.78 -6.53 -5.11
C ASP A 391 15.89 -6.73 -6.15
N SER A 392 16.60 -5.67 -6.55
CA SER A 392 17.77 -5.80 -7.41
C SER A 392 18.95 -6.46 -6.72
N ILE A 393 19.17 -6.20 -5.42
CA ILE A 393 20.17 -6.89 -4.59
C ILE A 393 19.84 -8.38 -4.50
N GLU A 394 18.58 -8.72 -4.21
CA GLU A 394 18.11 -10.10 -4.18
C GLU A 394 18.27 -10.80 -5.53
N ASP A 395 17.92 -10.13 -6.64
CA ASP A 395 18.04 -10.69 -7.98
C ASP A 395 19.50 -10.99 -8.32
N VAL A 396 20.44 -10.06 -8.14
CA VAL A 396 21.87 -10.36 -8.40
C VAL A 396 22.39 -11.48 -7.49
N ASN A 397 22.03 -11.48 -6.20
CA ASN A 397 22.39 -12.52 -5.24
C ASN A 397 21.79 -13.90 -5.56
N ALA A 398 20.69 -13.97 -6.31
CA ALA A 398 20.04 -15.23 -6.66
C ALA A 398 20.88 -16.08 -7.63
N SER A 399 21.86 -15.52 -8.33
CA SER A 399 22.74 -16.29 -9.22
C SER A 399 23.48 -17.39 -8.46
N GLU A 400 23.48 -18.60 -9.03
CA GLU A 400 24.23 -19.75 -8.49
C GLU A 400 25.73 -19.65 -8.79
N LYS A 401 26.12 -18.77 -9.72
CA LYS A 401 27.52 -18.58 -10.15
C LYS A 401 28.31 -17.66 -9.22
N LEU A 402 27.64 -16.92 -8.34
CA LEU A 402 28.29 -16.09 -7.32
C LEU A 402 28.92 -16.96 -6.22
N THR A 403 30.18 -16.68 -5.90
CA THR A 403 30.92 -17.41 -4.85
C THR A 403 30.58 -16.92 -3.44
N THR A 404 30.34 -15.62 -3.29
CA THR A 404 29.92 -14.99 -2.03
C THR A 404 28.65 -14.20 -2.28
N LYS A 405 27.61 -14.45 -1.48
CA LYS A 405 26.32 -13.76 -1.55
C LYS A 405 26.25 -12.75 -0.42
N PHE A 406 25.66 -11.59 -0.69
CA PHE A 406 25.29 -10.66 0.37
C PHE A 406 24.14 -11.26 1.18
N ASP A 407 24.16 -11.05 2.50
CA ASP A 407 23.11 -11.52 3.40
C ASP A 407 21.91 -10.57 3.35
N ALA A 408 21.03 -10.78 2.37
CA ALA A 408 19.84 -9.97 2.18
C ALA A 408 18.83 -10.05 3.35
N THR A 409 19.00 -10.99 4.30
CA THR A 409 18.12 -11.08 5.49
C THR A 409 18.30 -9.93 6.48
N THR A 410 19.36 -9.14 6.30
CA THR A 410 19.62 -7.91 7.05
C THR A 410 18.78 -6.72 6.59
N LEU A 411 18.27 -6.75 5.35
CA LEU A 411 17.51 -5.64 4.76
C LEU A 411 16.02 -5.74 5.12
N SER A 412 15.37 -4.57 5.19
CA SER A 412 13.90 -4.50 5.19
C SER A 412 13.40 -3.97 3.86
N ARG A 413 12.47 -4.70 3.23
CA ARG A 413 11.86 -4.26 1.96
C ARG A 413 10.69 -3.29 2.19
N GLU A 414 9.88 -3.55 3.21
CA GLU A 414 8.59 -2.92 3.43
C GLU A 414 8.41 -2.52 4.89
N ASP A 415 7.53 -1.57 5.15
CA ASP A 415 7.05 -1.30 6.51
C ASP A 415 6.05 -2.36 6.99
N PRO A 416 5.95 -2.60 8.30
CA PRO A 416 4.83 -3.33 8.86
C PRO A 416 3.57 -2.47 8.91
N GLY A 417 2.41 -3.13 8.78
CA GLY A 417 1.12 -2.53 9.12
C GLY A 417 0.58 -1.55 8.08
N HIS A 418 0.06 -0.41 8.55
CA HIS A 418 -0.81 0.47 7.76
C HIS A 418 -0.10 1.24 6.65
N PHE A 419 1.22 1.37 6.71
CA PHE A 419 2.01 2.17 5.76
C PHE A 419 2.69 1.35 4.67
N ASN A 420 2.39 0.06 4.59
CA ASN A 420 2.87 -0.82 3.53
C ASN A 420 2.00 -0.67 2.28
N GLY A 421 2.40 0.18 1.35
CA GLY A 421 1.65 0.42 0.12
C GLY A 421 1.72 -0.74 -0.88
N ALA A 422 2.80 -1.53 -0.85
CA ALA A 422 2.95 -2.73 -1.66
C ALA A 422 2.11 -3.93 -1.18
N ALA A 423 1.59 -3.91 0.05
CA ALA A 423 0.77 -4.99 0.56
C ALA A 423 -0.49 -5.22 -0.29
N GLU A 424 -0.89 -6.48 -0.44
CA GLU A 424 -2.10 -6.89 -1.18
C GLU A 424 -3.34 -6.10 -0.71
N ALA A 425 -3.39 -5.75 0.57
CA ALA A 425 -4.44 -4.95 1.18
C ALA A 425 -4.63 -3.56 0.54
N PHE A 426 -3.70 -3.05 -0.27
CA PHE A 426 -3.83 -1.78 -0.98
C PHE A 426 -3.69 -1.90 -2.50
N ARG A 427 -3.24 -3.06 -3.00
CA ARG A 427 -2.96 -3.31 -4.43
C ARG A 427 -4.05 -4.09 -5.15
N HIS A 428 -5.04 -4.61 -4.43
CA HIS A 428 -6.17 -5.32 -5.03
C HIS A 428 -6.92 -4.51 -6.10
N TRP A 429 -6.89 -3.18 -5.99
CA TRP A 429 -7.62 -2.25 -6.86
C TRP A 429 -6.75 -1.62 -7.95
N ASP A 430 -5.52 -2.09 -8.13
CA ASP A 430 -4.62 -1.52 -9.14
C ASP A 430 -5.12 -1.79 -10.57
N LEU A 431 -5.78 -2.93 -10.79
CA LEU A 431 -6.25 -3.40 -12.09
C LEU A 431 -7.75 -3.74 -12.09
N ASN A 432 -8.40 -3.51 -13.22
CA ASN A 432 -9.72 -4.06 -13.53
C ASN A 432 -9.61 -5.55 -13.93
N ASP A 433 -10.75 -6.25 -14.00
CA ASP A 433 -10.83 -7.66 -14.43
C ASP A 433 -10.22 -7.93 -15.83
N ASP A 434 -10.17 -6.92 -16.70
CA ASP A 434 -9.56 -7.01 -18.03
C ASP A 434 -8.05 -6.71 -18.06
N GLY A 435 -7.47 -6.43 -16.88
CA GLY A 435 -6.05 -6.09 -16.71
C GLY A 435 -5.71 -4.62 -16.99
N SER A 436 -6.69 -3.76 -17.29
CA SER A 436 -6.47 -2.32 -17.42
C SER A 436 -6.28 -1.65 -16.04
N PRO A 437 -5.48 -0.58 -15.92
CA PRO A 437 -5.31 0.11 -14.64
C PRO A 437 -6.61 0.74 -14.11
N SER A 438 -6.83 0.68 -12.80
CA SER A 438 -8.01 1.23 -12.11
C SER A 438 -7.63 2.23 -11.01
N TYR A 439 -6.91 1.76 -9.98
CA TYR A 439 -6.51 2.53 -8.80
C TYR A 439 -7.68 3.18 -8.04
N VAL A 440 -8.85 2.52 -8.03
CA VAL A 440 -10.06 2.99 -7.35
C VAL A 440 -10.62 1.89 -6.46
N VAL A 441 -10.85 2.23 -5.19
CA VAL A 441 -11.43 1.34 -4.18
C VAL A 441 -12.94 1.59 -4.13
N GLU A 442 -13.74 0.55 -4.36
CA GLU A 442 -15.19 0.68 -4.30
C GLU A 442 -15.69 1.09 -2.90
N ALA A 443 -16.85 1.74 -2.86
CA ALA A 443 -17.44 2.31 -1.65
C ALA A 443 -17.48 1.33 -0.46
N ALA A 444 -17.78 0.06 -0.73
CA ALA A 444 -17.91 -0.99 0.28
C ALA A 444 -16.58 -1.36 0.97
N CYS A 445 -15.44 -1.03 0.37
CA CYS A 445 -14.10 -1.34 0.86
C CYS A 445 -13.29 -0.09 1.23
N ALA A 446 -13.66 1.06 0.67
CA ALA A 446 -13.00 2.34 0.83
C ALA A 446 -12.80 2.78 2.29
N LYS A 447 -13.73 2.46 3.21
CA LYS A 447 -13.58 2.79 4.63
C LYS A 447 -12.23 2.35 5.20
N CYS A 448 -11.75 1.16 4.82
CA CYS A 448 -10.56 0.55 5.41
C CYS A 448 -9.35 0.55 4.48
N HIS A 449 -9.56 0.66 3.17
CA HIS A 449 -8.53 0.44 2.15
C HIS A 449 -8.20 1.71 1.34
N SER A 450 -8.63 2.88 1.83
CA SER A 450 -8.29 4.18 1.24
C SER A 450 -7.92 5.18 2.32
N ALA A 451 -7.22 6.25 1.93
CA ALA A 451 -6.85 7.31 2.86
C ALA A 451 -8.06 8.13 3.36
N SER A 452 -9.10 8.29 2.52
CA SER A 452 -10.20 9.23 2.73
C SER A 452 -11.51 8.56 3.19
N GLY A 453 -11.69 7.26 2.99
CA GLY A 453 -12.97 6.59 3.24
C GLY A 453 -13.44 6.70 4.70
N LEU A 454 -12.59 6.43 5.68
CA LEU A 454 -12.94 6.59 7.10
C LEU A 454 -13.21 8.07 7.47
N PRO A 455 -12.32 9.04 7.13
CA PRO A 455 -12.61 10.46 7.37
C PRO A 455 -13.94 10.94 6.81
N LEU A 456 -14.32 10.54 5.58
CA LEU A 456 -15.61 10.90 4.98
C LEU A 456 -16.78 10.42 5.84
N LEU A 457 -16.74 9.16 6.28
CA LEU A 457 -17.80 8.59 7.12
C LEU A 457 -17.87 9.25 8.50
N LEU A 458 -16.73 9.56 9.12
CA LEU A 458 -16.69 10.25 10.41
C LEU A 458 -17.18 11.70 10.31
N ALA A 459 -17.02 12.34 9.15
CA ALA A 459 -17.61 13.63 8.82
C ALA A 459 -19.12 13.56 8.49
N GLY A 460 -19.74 12.38 8.57
CA GLY A 460 -21.15 12.16 8.25
C GLY A 460 -21.47 12.20 6.75
N GLN A 461 -20.45 12.03 5.90
CA GLN A 461 -20.59 11.98 4.45
C GLN A 461 -20.72 10.53 3.97
N GLU A 462 -21.29 10.35 2.79
CA GLU A 462 -21.30 9.05 2.11
C GLU A 462 -20.04 8.89 1.26
N ILE A 463 -19.55 7.65 1.14
CA ILE A 463 -18.50 7.34 0.18
C ILE A 463 -19.14 7.28 -1.23
N PRO A 464 -18.57 7.93 -2.25
CA PRO A 464 -19.11 7.91 -3.61
C PRO A 464 -19.30 6.49 -4.15
N GLU A 465 -20.37 6.26 -4.93
CA GLU A 465 -20.68 4.93 -5.48
C GLU A 465 -19.60 4.45 -6.46
N GLU A 466 -19.02 5.39 -7.21
CA GLU A 466 -17.86 5.17 -8.07
C GLU A 466 -16.57 4.81 -7.32
N GLY A 467 -16.57 4.92 -5.99
CA GLY A 467 -15.41 4.65 -5.14
C GLY A 467 -14.53 5.89 -4.89
N VAL A 468 -13.36 5.65 -4.31
CA VAL A 468 -12.36 6.67 -4.02
C VAL A 468 -10.97 6.20 -4.47
N PRO A 469 -10.01 7.10 -4.71
CA PRO A 469 -8.66 6.71 -5.08
C PRO A 469 -8.04 5.71 -4.10
N ALA A 470 -7.38 4.68 -4.63
CA ALA A 470 -6.61 3.74 -3.83
C ALA A 470 -5.45 4.46 -3.13
N GLY A 471 -5.29 4.15 -1.84
CA GLY A 471 -4.17 4.67 -1.05
C GLY A 471 -2.88 3.91 -1.33
N ASN A 472 -1.74 4.51 -1.00
CA ASN A 472 -0.45 3.82 -0.94
C ASN A 472 -0.13 3.46 0.52
N GLY A 473 -0.98 2.61 1.10
CA GLY A 473 -1.16 2.53 2.55
C GLY A 473 -2.21 3.52 3.06
N LEU A 474 -2.36 3.60 4.38
CA LEU A 474 -3.13 4.65 5.04
C LEU A 474 -2.30 5.92 5.18
N MET A 475 -2.98 7.07 5.27
CA MET A 475 -2.35 8.35 5.56
C MET A 475 -2.53 8.72 7.03
N CYS A 476 -1.70 9.62 7.54
CA CYS A 476 -1.86 10.15 8.90
C CYS A 476 -3.28 10.68 9.13
N VAL A 477 -3.82 11.41 8.15
CA VAL A 477 -5.16 12.01 8.19
C VAL A 477 -6.31 11.00 8.10
N THR A 478 -6.03 9.71 7.86
CA THR A 478 -7.03 8.65 7.99
C THR A 478 -7.48 8.50 9.44
N CYS A 479 -6.56 8.71 10.38
CA CYS A 479 -6.82 8.60 11.82
C CYS A 479 -6.74 9.95 12.55
N HIS A 480 -5.94 10.88 12.03
CA HIS A 480 -5.74 12.21 12.58
C HIS A 480 -6.64 13.25 11.93
N ASP A 481 -7.15 14.17 12.75
CA ASP A 481 -7.84 15.36 12.26
C ASP A 481 -6.81 16.32 11.69
N GLY A 482 -6.76 16.42 10.36
CA GLY A 482 -5.81 17.29 9.66
C GLY A 482 -5.96 18.78 10.03
N ALA A 483 -7.15 19.24 10.42
CA ALA A 483 -7.37 20.63 10.80
C ALA A 483 -6.86 20.94 12.22
N ASN A 484 -6.78 19.93 13.08
CA ASN A 484 -6.36 20.05 14.48
C ASN A 484 -5.14 19.15 14.79
N PHE A 485 -4.29 18.90 13.79
CA PHE A 485 -3.15 17.98 13.92
C PHE A 485 -2.25 18.37 15.11
N PRO A 486 -1.80 17.42 15.96
CA PRO A 486 -1.86 15.96 15.81
C PRO A 486 -3.08 15.29 16.46
N ALA A 487 -4.20 15.99 16.70
CA ALA A 487 -5.40 15.38 17.26
C ALA A 487 -5.92 14.22 16.39
N ARG A 488 -6.57 13.24 17.02
CA ARG A 488 -7.24 12.11 16.35
C ARG A 488 -8.73 12.32 16.30
N TYR A 489 -9.39 11.66 15.35
CA TYR A 489 -10.85 11.64 15.32
C TYR A 489 -11.39 10.92 16.56
N ALA A 490 -12.34 11.56 17.25
CA ALA A 490 -12.99 10.97 18.40
C ALA A 490 -14.06 9.96 17.97
N VAL A 491 -13.93 8.72 18.42
CA VAL A 491 -14.93 7.66 18.24
C VAL A 491 -15.27 7.10 19.62
N ASN A 492 -16.54 7.20 20.00
CA ASN A 492 -17.00 6.77 21.33
C ASN A 492 -17.55 5.35 21.34
N GLU A 493 -18.19 4.94 20.24
CA GLU A 493 -18.81 3.64 20.10
C GLU A 493 -18.80 3.20 18.64
N VAL A 494 -18.86 1.89 18.42
CA VAL A 494 -18.74 1.29 17.09
C VAL A 494 -19.87 0.29 16.86
N ALA A 495 -20.54 0.43 15.72
CA ALA A 495 -21.59 -0.48 15.28
C ALA A 495 -21.00 -1.68 14.53
N MET A 496 -21.10 -2.85 15.17
CA MET A 496 -20.62 -4.11 14.64
C MET A 496 -21.55 -4.63 13.52
N PRO A 497 -21.07 -5.51 12.62
CA PRO A 497 -21.91 -6.12 11.58
C PRO A 497 -23.12 -6.92 12.09
N SER A 498 -23.18 -7.24 13.38
CA SER A 498 -24.33 -7.85 14.05
C SER A 498 -25.45 -6.86 14.36
N GLY A 499 -25.18 -5.56 14.31
CA GLY A 499 -26.03 -4.49 14.84
C GLY A 499 -25.77 -4.16 16.32
N MET A 500 -24.87 -4.90 16.98
CA MET A 500 -24.44 -4.59 18.34
C MET A 500 -23.54 -3.35 18.36
N ILE A 501 -23.60 -2.60 19.46
CA ILE A 501 -22.76 -1.44 19.70
C ILE A 501 -21.74 -1.79 20.79
N VAL A 502 -20.45 -1.58 20.49
CA VAL A 502 -19.34 -1.85 21.41
C VAL A 502 -18.49 -0.61 21.63
N SER A 503 -17.76 -0.57 22.74
CA SER A 503 -16.87 0.53 23.09
C SER A 503 -15.79 0.08 24.07
N TYR A 504 -14.58 0.63 23.91
CA TYR A 504 -13.50 0.54 24.90
C TYR A 504 -13.63 1.60 26.02
N GLY A 505 -14.55 2.56 25.87
CA GLY A 505 -14.66 3.76 26.70
C GLY A 505 -14.84 5.01 25.83
N GLU A 506 -15.35 6.09 26.42
CA GLU A 506 -15.49 7.38 25.72
C GLU A 506 -14.10 7.95 25.39
N GLY A 507 -13.89 8.34 24.12
CA GLY A 507 -12.62 8.91 23.67
C GLY A 507 -11.43 7.93 23.55
N GLU A 508 -11.63 6.63 23.73
CA GLU A 508 -10.56 5.64 23.60
C GLU A 508 -10.15 5.40 22.13
N ASP A 509 -8.86 5.52 21.82
CA ASP A 509 -8.32 5.36 20.47
C ASP A 509 -8.62 3.99 19.85
N SER A 510 -8.73 2.95 20.68
CA SER A 510 -9.06 1.60 20.24
C SER A 510 -10.42 1.51 19.53
N ASN A 511 -11.35 2.43 19.80
CA ASN A 511 -12.61 2.54 19.06
C ASN A 511 -12.39 2.94 17.60
N LEU A 512 -11.41 3.80 17.33
CA LEU A 512 -11.06 4.21 15.96
C LEU A 512 -10.52 3.01 15.18
N CYS A 513 -9.66 2.20 15.79
CA CYS A 513 -9.07 1.01 15.15
C CYS A 513 -10.14 0.00 14.71
N ILE A 514 -11.12 -0.28 15.57
CA ILE A 514 -12.16 -1.27 15.25
C ILE A 514 -13.20 -0.78 14.24
N GLN A 515 -13.17 0.49 13.81
CA GLN A 515 -13.93 0.91 12.63
C GLN A 515 -13.57 0.06 11.42
N CYS A 516 -12.29 -0.29 11.28
CA CYS A 516 -11.79 -1.14 10.20
C CYS A 516 -11.68 -2.61 10.65
N HIS A 517 -11.24 -2.83 11.88
CA HIS A 517 -10.91 -4.15 12.41
C HIS A 517 -12.07 -4.89 13.10
N GLN A 518 -13.31 -4.67 12.67
CA GLN A 518 -14.51 -5.30 13.24
C GLN A 518 -14.97 -6.58 12.51
N GLY A 519 -14.41 -6.86 11.33
CA GLY A 519 -14.95 -7.85 10.39
C GLY A 519 -16.11 -7.29 9.56
N ARG A 520 -16.57 -8.05 8.55
CA ARG A 520 -17.62 -7.64 7.60
C ARG A 520 -18.90 -8.46 7.68
N ALA A 521 -18.88 -9.57 8.41
CA ALA A 521 -20.05 -10.42 8.61
C ALA A 521 -20.15 -10.84 10.07
N SER A 522 -21.33 -11.29 10.47
CA SER A 522 -21.64 -11.72 11.82
C SER A 522 -22.47 -13.00 11.84
N LYS A 523 -22.84 -13.48 13.03
CA LYS A 523 -23.89 -14.50 13.20
C LYS A 523 -25.14 -14.15 12.40
N LYS A 524 -25.57 -12.89 12.46
CA LYS A 524 -26.74 -12.39 11.74
C LYS A 524 -26.60 -12.58 10.22
N SER A 525 -25.42 -12.34 9.65
CA SER A 525 -25.19 -12.55 8.21
C SER A 525 -25.39 -14.02 7.80
N VAL A 526 -24.95 -14.97 8.64
CA VAL A 526 -25.14 -16.41 8.40
C VAL A 526 -26.61 -16.80 8.51
N ASP A 527 -27.30 -16.34 9.57
CA ASP A 527 -28.73 -16.62 9.76
C ASP A 527 -29.57 -16.03 8.62
N ASP A 528 -29.31 -14.78 8.22
CA ASP A 528 -30.00 -14.13 7.10
C ASP A 528 -29.79 -14.90 5.79
N LYS A 529 -28.57 -15.42 5.54
CA LYS A 529 -28.29 -16.27 4.37
C LYS A 529 -29.05 -17.59 4.42
N ILE A 530 -29.14 -18.24 5.58
CA ILE A 530 -29.94 -19.47 5.74
C ILE A 530 -31.43 -19.17 5.51
N ALA A 531 -31.94 -18.08 6.08
CA ALA A 531 -33.34 -17.67 5.96
C ALA A 531 -33.75 -17.33 4.51
N LEU A 532 -32.80 -16.88 3.69
CA LEU A 532 -33.03 -16.61 2.26
C LEU A 532 -33.42 -17.87 1.46
N PHE A 533 -33.09 -19.07 1.94
CA PHE A 533 -33.31 -20.33 1.22
C PHE A 533 -34.44 -21.14 1.90
N PRO A 534 -35.62 -21.27 1.25
CA PRO A 534 -36.76 -21.95 1.84
C PRO A 534 -36.44 -23.40 2.26
N GLY A 535 -36.79 -23.75 3.50
CA GLY A 535 -36.57 -25.09 4.06
C GLY A 535 -35.13 -25.38 4.53
N ALA A 536 -34.16 -24.50 4.29
CA ALA A 536 -32.78 -24.71 4.73
C ALA A 536 -32.68 -24.80 6.25
N ALA A 537 -33.36 -23.94 7.00
CA ALA A 537 -33.34 -23.96 8.46
C ALA A 537 -33.89 -25.27 9.06
N ASP A 538 -34.90 -25.88 8.41
CA ASP A 538 -35.54 -27.11 8.87
C ASP A 538 -34.75 -28.38 8.50
N ALA A 539 -33.79 -28.26 7.58
CA ALA A 539 -32.98 -29.35 7.06
C ALA A 539 -31.48 -29.01 7.12
N PRO A 540 -30.90 -28.82 8.32
CA PRO A 540 -29.54 -28.30 8.50
C PRO A 540 -28.43 -29.20 7.93
N ASP A 541 -28.75 -30.46 7.65
CA ASP A 541 -27.85 -31.47 7.10
C ASP A 541 -28.06 -31.74 5.60
N THR A 542 -28.98 -31.03 4.95
CA THR A 542 -29.26 -31.19 3.53
C THR A 542 -28.53 -30.13 2.71
N VAL A 543 -27.96 -30.54 1.57
CA VAL A 543 -27.34 -29.61 0.62
C VAL A 543 -28.40 -28.65 0.09
N VAL A 544 -28.14 -27.35 0.23
CA VAL A 544 -29.10 -26.32 -0.17
C VAL A 544 -29.00 -26.08 -1.67
N GLU A 545 -30.10 -26.28 -2.37
CA GLU A 545 -30.20 -26.03 -3.80
C GLU A 545 -30.22 -24.53 -4.12
N SER A 546 -29.83 -24.18 -5.35
CA SER A 546 -29.89 -22.79 -5.82
C SER A 546 -31.34 -22.33 -5.98
N ILE A 547 -31.60 -21.07 -5.65
CA ILE A 547 -32.90 -20.42 -5.88
C ILE A 547 -32.79 -19.43 -7.04
N LYS A 548 -33.94 -18.96 -7.52
CA LYS A 548 -34.01 -17.85 -8.48
C LYS A 548 -34.25 -16.54 -7.74
N ASP A 549 -33.49 -15.49 -8.06
CA ASP A 549 -33.81 -14.13 -7.62
C ASP A 549 -35.02 -13.54 -8.36
N ALA A 550 -35.40 -12.32 -8.02
CA ALA A 550 -36.52 -11.60 -8.63
C ALA A 550 -36.36 -11.38 -10.16
N ASN A 551 -35.13 -11.49 -10.67
CA ASN A 551 -34.80 -11.33 -12.09
C ASN A 551 -34.59 -12.69 -12.80
N GLY A 552 -34.82 -13.81 -12.11
CA GLY A 552 -34.64 -15.15 -12.66
C GLY A 552 -33.19 -15.65 -12.72
N LYS A 553 -32.25 -14.94 -12.08
CA LYS A 553 -30.84 -15.36 -11.97
C LYS A 553 -30.66 -16.37 -10.84
N ASP A 554 -29.77 -17.33 -11.04
CA ASP A 554 -29.42 -18.32 -10.01
C ASP A 554 -28.67 -17.65 -8.85
N VAL A 555 -29.20 -17.83 -7.64
CA VAL A 555 -28.56 -17.47 -6.38
C VAL A 555 -28.18 -18.76 -5.66
N ARG A 556 -26.87 -18.95 -5.50
CA ARG A 556 -26.31 -20.13 -4.85
C ARG A 556 -26.22 -19.95 -3.35
N PHE A 557 -26.42 -21.04 -2.61
CA PHE A 557 -26.06 -21.11 -1.20
C PHE A 557 -24.53 -21.24 -1.13
N SER A 558 -23.86 -20.17 -0.72
CA SER A 558 -22.41 -19.99 -0.85
C SER A 558 -21.81 -19.59 0.49
N PHE A 559 -20.50 -19.84 0.63
CA PHE A 559 -19.71 -19.42 1.77
C PHE A 559 -19.81 -17.91 2.04
N ILE A 560 -19.76 -17.51 3.31
CA ILE A 560 -19.72 -16.13 3.76
C ILE A 560 -18.35 -15.87 4.39
N ASN A 561 -17.61 -14.90 3.88
CA ASN A 561 -16.35 -14.48 4.47
C ASN A 561 -16.59 -13.35 5.49
N ALA A 562 -16.20 -13.58 6.75
CA ALA A 562 -16.18 -12.55 7.79
C ALA A 562 -15.11 -11.47 7.56
N HIS A 563 -14.22 -11.68 6.59
CA HIS A 563 -13.06 -10.85 6.28
C HIS A 563 -11.96 -10.94 7.36
N TYR A 564 -10.84 -10.28 7.11
CA TYR A 564 -9.61 -10.46 7.87
C TYR A 564 -9.52 -9.54 9.08
N PHE A 565 -8.70 -9.93 10.08
CA PHE A 565 -8.33 -9.09 11.22
C PHE A 565 -9.53 -8.45 11.97
N GLY A 566 -10.64 -9.18 12.07
CA GLY A 566 -11.84 -8.74 12.81
C GLY A 566 -11.69 -8.82 14.32
N ILE A 567 -10.65 -8.17 14.88
CA ILE A 567 -10.38 -8.18 16.31
C ILE A 567 -11.54 -7.61 17.14
N GLY A 568 -12.30 -6.63 16.65
CA GLY A 568 -13.50 -6.16 17.35
C GLY A 568 -14.49 -7.30 17.64
N ALA A 569 -14.70 -8.22 16.70
CA ALA A 569 -15.55 -9.38 16.90
C ALA A 569 -14.98 -10.37 17.94
N MET A 570 -13.67 -10.56 17.97
CA MET A 570 -13.00 -11.47 18.91
C MET A 570 -12.90 -10.89 20.31
N TRP A 571 -12.44 -9.65 20.43
CA TRP A 571 -12.22 -8.96 21.70
C TRP A 571 -13.51 -8.85 22.50
N PHE A 572 -14.61 -8.42 21.86
CA PHE A 572 -15.90 -8.24 22.52
C PHE A 572 -16.74 -9.52 22.62
N GLY A 573 -16.35 -10.61 21.95
CA GLY A 573 -17.04 -11.91 22.03
C GLY A 573 -18.56 -11.78 21.80
N THR A 574 -19.35 -12.31 22.72
CA THR A 574 -20.83 -12.25 22.66
C THR A 574 -21.40 -10.83 22.73
N ASP A 575 -20.64 -9.84 23.19
CA ASP A 575 -21.09 -8.44 23.20
C ASP A 575 -21.05 -7.84 21.77
N ALA A 576 -20.20 -8.38 20.89
CA ALA A 576 -20.16 -8.03 19.47
C ALA A 576 -20.94 -9.00 18.57
N GLN A 577 -21.15 -10.26 18.99
CA GLN A 577 -21.83 -11.32 18.21
C GLN A 577 -21.27 -11.49 16.78
N GLY A 578 -19.95 -11.37 16.63
CA GLY A 578 -19.30 -11.54 15.34
C GLY A 578 -19.24 -13.00 14.90
N PHE A 579 -18.87 -13.93 15.78
CA PHE A 579 -18.82 -15.35 15.43
C PHE A 579 -20.22 -15.99 15.42
N TYR A 580 -20.35 -17.14 14.78
CA TYR A 580 -21.59 -17.91 14.83
C TYR A 580 -21.71 -18.61 16.19
N GLU A 581 -22.55 -18.05 17.05
CA GLU A 581 -22.91 -18.61 18.35
C GLU A 581 -24.09 -19.58 18.24
N TYR A 582 -24.00 -20.72 18.92
CA TYR A 582 -24.99 -21.80 18.84
C TYR A 582 -26.12 -21.62 19.86
N GLU A 583 -27.32 -22.04 19.47
CA GLU A 583 -28.52 -21.90 20.30
C GLU A 583 -28.40 -22.69 21.61
N GLY A 584 -28.89 -22.09 22.71
CA GLY A 584 -28.86 -22.71 24.03
C GLY A 584 -27.48 -22.71 24.72
N LYS A 585 -26.45 -22.15 24.08
CA LYS A 585 -25.12 -21.97 24.66
C LYS A 585 -24.97 -20.56 25.23
N THR A 586 -23.99 -20.40 26.12
CA THR A 586 -23.57 -19.10 26.65
C THR A 586 -22.11 -18.90 26.31
N TYR A 587 -21.78 -17.67 25.93
CA TYR A 587 -20.45 -17.31 25.45
C TYR A 587 -19.85 -16.18 26.28
N VAL A 588 -18.53 -16.15 26.35
CA VAL A 588 -17.77 -15.05 26.95
C VAL A 588 -17.96 -13.77 26.12
N GLY A 589 -18.23 -12.66 26.80
CA GLY A 589 -18.29 -11.33 26.20
C GLY A 589 -16.90 -10.70 26.09
N VAL A 590 -16.82 -9.41 26.40
CA VAL A 590 -15.59 -8.64 26.33
C VAL A 590 -14.43 -9.28 27.12
N ASN A 591 -13.27 -9.37 26.48
CA ASN A 591 -12.02 -9.71 27.15
C ASN A 591 -11.63 -8.56 28.07
N THR A 592 -11.79 -8.79 29.38
CA THR A 592 -11.41 -7.82 30.41
C THR A 592 -9.92 -7.96 30.70
N HIS A 593 -9.10 -7.21 29.95
CA HIS A 593 -7.67 -7.11 30.19
C HIS A 593 -7.34 -5.81 30.94
N VAL A 594 -6.27 -5.83 31.75
CA VAL A 594 -5.77 -4.62 32.40
C VAL A 594 -5.24 -3.63 31.36
N GLU A 595 -5.37 -2.34 31.65
CA GLU A 595 -4.71 -1.31 30.85
C GLU A 595 -3.20 -1.49 30.91
N VAL A 596 -2.54 -1.35 29.75
CA VAL A 596 -1.08 -1.37 29.63
C VAL A 596 -0.64 0.06 29.39
N ASP A 597 0.25 0.58 30.25
CA ASP A 597 0.66 1.98 30.27
C ASP A 597 -0.51 2.99 30.35
N GLY A 598 -1.59 2.61 31.05
CA GLY A 598 -2.78 3.45 31.21
C GLY A 598 -3.62 3.60 29.94
N LYS A 599 -3.44 2.69 28.97
CA LYS A 599 -4.21 2.64 27.72
C LYS A 599 -5.01 1.34 27.65
N ALA A 600 -6.28 1.46 27.26
CA ALA A 600 -7.17 0.32 27.08
C ALA A 600 -7.10 -0.25 25.65
N GLY A 601 -7.29 -1.56 25.54
CA GLY A 601 -7.45 -2.25 24.26
C GLY A 601 -6.19 -2.28 23.40
N CYS A 602 -6.36 -2.00 22.10
CA CYS A 602 -5.36 -2.18 21.06
C CYS A 602 -4.08 -1.36 21.31
N VAL A 603 -4.22 -0.05 21.57
CA VAL A 603 -3.09 0.89 21.68
C VAL A 603 -2.28 0.76 22.98
N GLY A 604 -2.74 -0.07 23.92
CA GLY A 604 -1.95 -0.46 25.10
C GLY A 604 -0.90 -1.52 24.77
N CYS A 605 -1.19 -2.38 23.79
CA CYS A 605 -0.32 -3.50 23.41
C CYS A 605 0.42 -3.27 22.10
N HIS A 606 -0.20 -2.55 21.16
CA HIS A 606 0.32 -2.31 19.82
C HIS A 606 0.75 -0.85 19.64
N ASP A 607 1.79 -0.65 18.85
CA ASP A 607 2.07 0.62 18.21
C ASP A 607 0.95 0.96 17.21
N ALA A 608 0.43 2.18 17.30
CA ALA A 608 -0.73 2.61 16.52
C ALA A 608 -0.43 2.79 15.01
N HIS A 609 0.84 2.94 14.66
CA HIS A 609 1.29 3.22 13.30
C HIS A 609 1.65 1.93 12.57
N ASN A 610 2.60 1.16 13.11
CA ASN A 610 3.12 -0.03 12.45
C ASN A 610 2.51 -1.34 12.96
N GLY A 611 1.68 -1.30 14.02
CA GLY A 611 0.98 -2.46 14.55
C GLY A 611 1.85 -3.46 15.31
N SER A 612 3.15 -3.19 15.45
CA SER A 612 4.07 -4.01 16.25
C SER A 612 3.67 -3.97 17.73
N TRP A 613 4.11 -4.95 18.51
CA TRP A 613 3.84 -5.01 19.95
C TRP A 613 5.15 -5.16 20.72
N ASP A 614 5.11 -4.75 21.99
CA ASP A 614 6.27 -4.84 22.88
C ASP A 614 6.11 -6.01 23.86
N THR A 615 6.81 -7.11 23.58
CA THR A 615 6.81 -8.30 24.45
C THR A 615 7.32 -8.00 25.87
N ALA A 616 8.20 -7.01 26.06
CA ALA A 616 8.69 -6.65 27.38
C ALA A 616 7.58 -6.07 28.27
N LYS A 617 6.62 -5.35 27.68
CA LYS A 617 5.41 -4.89 28.40
C LYS A 617 4.59 -6.08 28.86
N CYS A 618 4.36 -7.06 27.99
CA CYS A 618 3.63 -8.28 28.31
C CYS A 618 4.31 -9.07 29.44
N ALA A 619 5.63 -9.20 29.40
CA ALA A 619 6.42 -9.96 30.38
C ALA A 619 6.29 -9.44 31.83
N THR A 620 5.87 -8.18 32.01
CA THR A 620 5.62 -7.58 33.34
C THR A 620 4.50 -8.30 34.10
N CYS A 621 3.46 -8.74 33.39
CA CYS A 621 2.31 -9.45 33.97
C CYS A 621 2.30 -10.95 33.64
N HIS A 622 3.01 -11.35 32.58
CA HIS A 622 3.18 -12.73 32.12
C HIS A 622 4.64 -13.18 32.30
N PRO A 623 5.05 -13.57 33.52
CA PRO A 623 6.45 -13.82 33.80
C PRO A 623 6.98 -15.02 33.02
N GLY A 624 8.15 -14.86 32.40
CA GLY A 624 8.88 -15.94 31.73
C GLY A 624 8.52 -16.14 30.25
N ILE A 625 7.70 -15.26 29.66
CA ILE A 625 7.48 -15.29 28.20
C ILE A 625 8.71 -14.72 27.47
N GLU A 626 9.08 -15.33 26.35
CA GLU A 626 10.05 -14.80 25.39
C GLU A 626 9.34 -14.19 24.17
N SER A 627 8.11 -14.64 23.92
CA SER A 627 7.18 -14.16 22.89
C SER A 627 5.77 -14.09 23.45
N VAL A 628 4.90 -13.26 22.86
CA VAL A 628 3.46 -13.31 23.12
C VAL A 628 2.87 -14.70 22.89
N ASP A 629 3.50 -15.51 22.04
CA ASP A 629 3.11 -16.89 21.77
C ASP A 629 3.22 -17.82 22.98
N ASP A 630 4.04 -17.46 23.98
CA ASP A 630 4.25 -18.23 25.20
C ASP A 630 3.21 -17.93 26.29
N ILE A 631 2.30 -16.98 26.03
CA ILE A 631 1.35 -16.53 27.04
C ILE A 631 0.44 -17.68 27.49
N ARG A 632 0.47 -17.91 28.81
CA ARG A 632 -0.53 -18.61 29.61
C ARG A 632 -0.77 -17.81 30.89
N GLY A 633 -2.01 -17.83 31.39
CA GLY A 633 -2.32 -17.22 32.68
C GLY A 633 -1.52 -17.92 33.79
N ALA A 634 -0.84 -17.16 34.66
CA ALA A 634 0.07 -17.72 35.66
C ALA A 634 -0.60 -18.73 36.64
N SER A 635 -1.93 -18.73 36.73
CA SER A 635 -2.72 -19.66 37.53
C SER A 635 -3.61 -20.60 36.70
N ASP A 636 -3.55 -20.56 35.38
CA ASP A 636 -4.39 -21.37 34.51
C ASP A 636 -3.73 -22.73 34.24
N THR A 637 -4.17 -23.75 35.00
CA THR A 637 -3.76 -25.14 34.82
C THR A 637 -4.81 -25.96 34.07
N THR A 638 -5.67 -25.31 33.28
CA THR A 638 -6.72 -25.99 32.53
C THR A 638 -6.14 -26.56 31.25
N ASP A 639 -6.39 -27.84 31.00
CA ASP A 639 -6.18 -28.53 29.73
C ASP A 639 -7.45 -28.34 28.90
N TRP A 640 -7.43 -27.37 27.99
CA TRP A 640 -8.60 -27.00 27.22
C TRP A 640 -8.86 -27.97 26.06
N ASN A 641 -7.79 -28.45 25.42
CA ASN A 641 -7.84 -29.33 24.26
C ASN A 641 -7.86 -30.85 24.60
N GLY A 642 -7.64 -31.21 25.87
CA GLY A 642 -7.74 -32.58 26.38
C GLY A 642 -6.53 -33.47 26.08
N ASN A 643 -5.35 -32.91 25.80
CA ASN A 643 -4.13 -33.68 25.49
C ASN A 643 -3.30 -34.05 26.75
N GLY A 644 -3.70 -33.58 27.92
CA GLY A 644 -3.02 -33.78 29.21
C GLY A 644 -1.89 -32.80 29.52
N ASP A 645 -1.61 -31.83 28.65
CA ASP A 645 -0.59 -30.80 28.85
C ASP A 645 -1.22 -29.50 29.38
N VAL A 646 -1.07 -29.26 30.68
CA VAL A 646 -1.56 -28.04 31.34
C VAL A 646 -0.54 -26.90 31.36
N ALA A 647 0.65 -27.12 30.80
CA ALA A 647 1.77 -26.17 30.83
C ALA A 647 2.04 -25.51 29.47
N GLU A 648 1.59 -26.12 28.36
CA GLU A 648 1.77 -25.56 27.02
C GLU A 648 1.10 -24.18 26.85
N PRO A 649 1.59 -23.27 26.00
CA PRO A 649 0.94 -21.96 25.83
C PRO A 649 -0.53 -22.05 25.35
N VAL A 650 -1.35 -21.05 25.68
CA VAL A 650 -2.78 -21.01 25.26
C VAL A 650 -2.92 -21.02 23.73
N ARG A 651 -1.90 -20.54 23.02
CA ARG A 651 -1.82 -20.66 21.55
C ARG A 651 -1.92 -22.11 21.07
N MET A 652 -1.31 -23.05 21.77
CA MET A 652 -1.33 -24.47 21.40
C MET A 652 -2.69 -25.10 21.65
N GLU A 653 -3.34 -24.72 22.75
CA GLU A 653 -4.73 -25.10 23.06
C GLU A 653 -5.69 -24.69 21.95
N VAL A 654 -5.65 -23.40 21.58
CA VAL A 654 -6.49 -22.85 20.51
C VAL A 654 -6.15 -23.51 19.16
N ARG A 655 -4.88 -23.75 18.87
CA ARG A 655 -4.46 -24.38 17.61
C ARG A 655 -4.93 -25.83 17.51
N ALA A 656 -4.78 -26.61 18.58
CA ALA A 656 -5.20 -28.01 18.61
C ALA A 656 -6.71 -28.14 18.41
N LEU A 657 -7.50 -27.29 19.06
CA LEU A 657 -8.96 -27.22 18.85
C LEU A 657 -9.32 -26.79 17.42
N ARG A 658 -8.56 -25.88 16.82
CA ARG A 658 -8.79 -25.44 15.44
C ARG A 658 -8.54 -26.58 14.46
N ASP A 659 -7.46 -27.33 14.67
CA ASP A 659 -7.10 -28.48 13.84
C ASP A 659 -8.13 -29.61 14.01
N ALA A 660 -8.65 -29.81 15.22
CA ALA A 660 -9.77 -30.72 15.47
C ALA A 660 -11.07 -30.28 14.77
N LEU A 661 -11.41 -28.99 14.83
CA LEU A 661 -12.55 -28.44 14.10
C LEU A 661 -12.41 -28.64 12.59
N TYR A 662 -11.21 -28.42 12.03
CA TYR A 662 -10.97 -28.66 10.60
C TYR A 662 -11.16 -30.14 10.24
N ALA A 663 -10.66 -31.05 11.08
CA ALA A 663 -10.84 -32.48 10.87
C ALA A 663 -12.33 -32.87 10.86
N GLU A 664 -13.12 -32.30 11.76
CA GLU A 664 -14.58 -32.53 11.82
C GLU A 664 -15.32 -31.91 10.63
N ILE A 665 -14.90 -30.73 10.16
CA ILE A 665 -15.42 -30.14 8.92
C ILE A 665 -15.21 -31.10 7.74
N LYS A 666 -14.00 -31.66 7.60
CA LYS A 666 -13.68 -32.63 6.55
C LYS A 666 -14.50 -33.92 6.69
N ALA A 667 -14.61 -34.44 7.91
CA ALA A 667 -15.36 -35.65 8.20
C ALA A 667 -16.85 -35.48 7.88
N TYR A 668 -17.45 -34.36 8.30
CA TYR A 668 -18.85 -34.03 8.03
C TYR A 668 -19.11 -33.89 6.52
N ALA A 669 -18.27 -33.12 5.81
CA ALA A 669 -18.39 -32.93 4.37
C ALA A 669 -18.32 -34.27 3.61
N LYS A 670 -17.41 -35.16 4.01
CA LYS A 670 -17.31 -36.49 3.39
C LYS A 670 -18.49 -37.41 3.71
N THR A 671 -18.95 -37.45 4.96
CA THR A 671 -19.92 -38.46 5.42
C THR A 671 -21.37 -38.04 5.24
N THR A 672 -21.67 -36.76 5.40
CA THR A 672 -23.04 -36.23 5.36
C THR A 672 -23.34 -35.57 4.02
N VAL A 673 -22.41 -34.77 3.49
CA VAL A 673 -22.57 -34.11 2.18
C VAL A 673 -22.21 -35.04 1.03
N GLY A 674 -21.21 -35.91 1.20
CA GLY A 674 -20.70 -36.79 0.16
C GLY A 674 -19.71 -36.11 -0.80
N THR A 675 -19.17 -34.95 -0.43
CA THR A 675 -18.16 -34.22 -1.22
C THR A 675 -17.08 -33.72 -0.27
N GLY A 676 -15.84 -34.18 -0.45
CA GLY A 676 -14.71 -33.75 0.36
C GLY A 676 -14.37 -32.27 0.14
N ILE A 677 -13.81 -31.65 1.18
CA ILE A 677 -13.57 -30.22 1.27
C ILE A 677 -12.15 -29.97 1.76
N VAL A 678 -11.49 -28.96 1.20
CA VAL A 678 -10.18 -28.48 1.66
C VAL A 678 -10.21 -26.96 1.81
N TYR A 679 -9.45 -26.46 2.79
CA TYR A 679 -9.27 -25.04 3.05
C TYR A 679 -7.91 -24.55 2.54
N ASP A 680 -7.91 -23.44 1.82
CA ASP A 680 -6.71 -22.68 1.48
C ASP A 680 -6.82 -21.25 2.03
N THR A 681 -5.85 -20.86 2.85
CA THR A 681 -5.82 -19.50 3.41
C THR A 681 -5.44 -18.44 2.38
N ASN A 682 -4.77 -18.81 1.29
CA ASN A 682 -4.19 -17.87 0.32
C ASN A 682 -4.98 -17.78 -0.99
N ALA A 683 -6.05 -18.56 -1.14
CA ALA A 683 -6.85 -18.56 -2.37
C ALA A 683 -8.33 -18.34 -2.05
N TYR A 684 -8.94 -17.30 -2.61
CA TYR A 684 -10.40 -17.11 -2.57
C TYR A 684 -11.10 -18.13 -3.50
N PRO A 685 -12.22 -18.78 -3.09
CA PRO A 685 -13.09 -18.51 -1.94
C PRO A 685 -12.75 -19.30 -0.66
N TYR A 686 -11.49 -19.68 -0.48
CA TYR A 686 -10.89 -20.40 0.65
C TYR A 686 -11.31 -21.85 0.81
N TRP A 687 -12.46 -22.25 0.29
CA TRP A 687 -12.96 -23.61 0.37
C TRP A 687 -13.08 -24.22 -1.02
N PHE A 688 -12.40 -25.34 -1.22
CA PHE A 688 -12.31 -26.05 -2.50
C PHE A 688 -12.75 -27.49 -2.34
N VAL A 689 -13.10 -28.12 -3.46
CA VAL A 689 -13.43 -29.54 -3.53
C VAL A 689 -12.13 -30.34 -3.38
N ASP A 690 -12.20 -31.40 -2.58
CA ASP A 690 -11.17 -32.43 -2.41
C ASP A 690 -11.88 -33.78 -2.57
N ALA A 691 -12.22 -34.14 -3.81
CA ALA A 691 -13.03 -35.33 -4.07
C ALA A 691 -12.23 -36.63 -3.91
N ASP A 692 -10.92 -36.59 -4.15
CA ASP A 692 -10.03 -37.75 -4.03
C ASP A 692 -9.45 -37.94 -2.62
N GLY A 693 -9.54 -36.92 -1.76
CA GLY A 693 -9.14 -36.97 -0.35
C GLY A 693 -7.63 -36.86 -0.16
N ASP A 694 -6.93 -36.14 -1.05
CA ASP A 694 -5.48 -35.93 -1.00
C ASP A 694 -5.06 -34.67 -0.21
N ASP A 695 -6.02 -33.99 0.41
CA ASP A 695 -5.85 -32.72 1.14
C ASP A 695 -5.37 -31.56 0.22
N LYS A 696 -5.69 -31.62 -1.08
CA LYS A 696 -5.46 -30.53 -2.03
C LYS A 696 -6.74 -30.20 -2.79
N ALA A 697 -6.77 -28.97 -3.30
CA ALA A 697 -7.88 -28.53 -4.14
C ALA A 697 -7.84 -29.29 -5.46
N ASP A 698 -8.96 -29.91 -5.83
CA ASP A 698 -9.13 -30.49 -7.15
C ASP A 698 -8.94 -29.42 -8.22
N VAL A 699 -8.21 -29.76 -9.29
CA VAL A 699 -7.93 -28.86 -10.41
C VAL A 699 -8.60 -29.39 -11.68
N VAL A 700 -9.43 -28.55 -12.30
CA VAL A 700 -10.04 -28.81 -13.61
C VAL A 700 -9.67 -27.66 -14.54
N ASP A 701 -9.11 -28.00 -15.71
CA ASP A 701 -8.65 -27.02 -16.71
C ASP A 701 -7.68 -25.96 -16.14
N GLY A 702 -6.80 -26.39 -15.24
CA GLY A 702 -5.82 -25.51 -14.58
C GLY A 702 -6.39 -24.59 -13.50
N LYS A 703 -7.67 -24.76 -13.11
CA LYS A 703 -8.33 -23.97 -12.07
C LYS A 703 -8.80 -24.84 -10.92
N THR A 704 -8.58 -24.37 -9.70
CA THR A 704 -9.09 -25.01 -8.49
C THR A 704 -10.63 -25.00 -8.48
N VAL A 705 -11.25 -26.13 -8.14
CA VAL A 705 -12.70 -26.28 -8.10
C VAL A 705 -13.23 -25.77 -6.75
N SER A 706 -13.95 -24.64 -6.76
CA SER A 706 -14.56 -24.09 -5.55
C SER A 706 -15.62 -25.02 -4.93
N TYR A 707 -15.69 -25.05 -3.61
CA TYR A 707 -16.69 -25.85 -2.90
C TYR A 707 -18.08 -25.22 -3.01
N THR A 708 -19.07 -26.00 -3.46
CA THR A 708 -20.43 -25.49 -3.76
C THR A 708 -21.57 -26.25 -3.08
N THR A 709 -21.30 -27.41 -2.48
CA THR A 709 -22.30 -28.31 -1.87
C THR A 709 -22.50 -28.01 -0.38
N TRP A 710 -22.91 -26.78 -0.06
CA TRP A 710 -23.05 -26.32 1.33
C TRP A 710 -24.35 -26.78 2.00
N THR A 711 -24.25 -27.28 3.25
CA THR A 711 -25.38 -27.40 4.18
C THR A 711 -25.36 -26.23 5.16
N PRO A 712 -26.50 -25.87 5.81
CA PRO A 712 -26.51 -24.83 6.83
C PRO A 712 -25.57 -25.13 7.99
N ARG A 713 -25.46 -26.40 8.42
CA ARG A 713 -24.56 -26.82 9.49
C ARG A 713 -23.09 -26.65 9.12
N LEU A 714 -22.70 -27.13 7.93
CA LEU A 714 -21.34 -26.98 7.41
C LEU A 714 -20.95 -25.51 7.24
N LEU A 715 -21.88 -24.66 6.76
CA LEU A 715 -21.64 -23.23 6.60
C LEU A 715 -21.29 -22.55 7.93
N LYS A 716 -22.00 -22.87 9.02
CA LYS A 716 -21.76 -22.30 10.36
C LYS A 716 -20.36 -22.64 10.87
N ALA A 717 -19.98 -23.91 10.81
CA ALA A 717 -18.67 -24.37 11.26
C ALA A 717 -17.54 -23.82 10.38
N ALA A 718 -17.70 -23.82 9.07
CA ALA A 718 -16.73 -23.25 8.13
C ALA A 718 -16.56 -21.74 8.30
N TYR A 719 -17.65 -21.02 8.61
CA TYR A 719 -17.62 -19.59 8.92
C TYR A 719 -16.74 -19.31 10.15
N ASN A 720 -17.01 -20.01 11.25
CA ASN A 720 -16.22 -19.91 12.48
C ASN A 720 -14.75 -20.27 12.25
N PHE A 721 -14.49 -21.38 11.56
CA PHE A 721 -13.13 -21.84 11.25
C PHE A 721 -12.34 -20.79 10.45
N ASN A 722 -12.93 -20.29 9.36
CA ASN A 722 -12.28 -19.27 8.54
C ASN A 722 -12.00 -18.01 9.37
N PHE A 723 -12.97 -17.53 10.15
CA PHE A 723 -12.79 -16.30 10.90
C PHE A 723 -11.71 -16.45 11.98
N LEU A 724 -11.66 -17.58 12.70
CA LEU A 724 -10.56 -17.92 13.64
C LEU A 724 -9.20 -18.01 12.95
N ARG A 725 -9.17 -18.47 11.70
CA ARG A 725 -7.93 -18.55 10.91
C ARG A 725 -7.45 -17.17 10.44
N LYS A 726 -8.37 -16.23 10.25
CA LYS A 726 -8.09 -14.87 9.78
C LYS A 726 -7.88 -13.82 10.88
N ILE A 727 -7.85 -14.23 12.15
CA ILE A 727 -7.50 -13.37 13.30
C ILE A 727 -6.23 -13.91 13.96
N PRO A 728 -5.04 -13.40 13.57
CA PRO A 728 -3.82 -13.63 14.32
C PRO A 728 -3.99 -13.19 15.79
N GLY A 729 -3.30 -13.86 16.71
CA GLY A 729 -3.37 -13.49 18.14
C GLY A 729 -4.68 -13.85 18.85
N THR A 730 -5.58 -14.66 18.26
CA THR A 730 -6.84 -15.11 18.89
C THR A 730 -6.67 -15.59 20.36
N PHE A 731 -5.54 -16.23 20.66
CA PHE A 731 -5.17 -16.73 21.99
C PHE A 731 -4.83 -15.63 23.02
N VAL A 732 -4.47 -14.41 22.59
CA VAL A 732 -4.30 -13.25 23.47
C VAL A 732 -5.58 -12.42 23.52
N HIS A 733 -6.27 -12.31 22.38
CA HIS A 733 -7.39 -11.41 22.21
C HIS A 733 -8.66 -11.82 22.96
N ASN A 734 -9.05 -13.09 22.92
CA ASN A 734 -10.14 -13.66 23.73
C ASN A 734 -10.15 -15.20 23.66
N ALA A 735 -9.14 -15.84 24.26
CA ALA A 735 -8.95 -17.28 24.14
C ALA A 735 -10.16 -18.11 24.57
N LYS A 736 -10.82 -17.75 25.66
CA LYS A 736 -11.97 -18.50 26.18
C LYS A 736 -13.14 -18.49 25.20
N TYR A 737 -13.45 -17.32 24.63
CA TYR A 737 -14.47 -17.23 23.59
C TYR A 737 -14.12 -18.08 22.37
N ALA A 738 -12.86 -18.00 21.90
CA ALA A 738 -12.40 -18.81 20.78
C ALA A 738 -12.48 -20.32 21.06
N ILE A 739 -12.15 -20.77 22.27
CA ILE A 739 -12.27 -22.18 22.70
C ILE A 739 -13.74 -22.60 22.68
N GLN A 740 -14.65 -21.79 23.23
CA GLN A 740 -16.09 -22.07 23.21
C GLN A 740 -16.63 -22.21 21.79
N ILE A 741 -16.27 -21.30 20.88
CA ILE A 741 -16.67 -21.34 19.48
C ILE A 741 -16.18 -22.62 18.79
N GLN A 742 -14.94 -23.01 19.01
CA GLN A 742 -14.36 -24.21 18.38
C GLN A 742 -15.02 -25.50 18.88
N ILE A 743 -15.17 -25.64 20.20
CA ILE A 743 -15.80 -26.81 20.82
C ILE A 743 -17.26 -26.93 20.37
N ASP A 744 -18.02 -25.84 20.40
CA ASP A 744 -19.43 -25.88 20.01
C ASP A 744 -19.60 -26.11 18.49
N SER A 745 -18.67 -25.63 17.65
CA SER A 745 -18.67 -25.98 16.23
C SER A 745 -18.34 -27.45 15.97
N ILE A 746 -17.45 -28.05 16.77
CA ILE A 746 -17.18 -29.50 16.72
C ILE A 746 -18.44 -30.29 17.13
N GLU A 747 -19.07 -29.90 18.24
CA GLU A 747 -20.30 -30.54 18.74
C GLU A 747 -21.44 -30.43 17.73
N ASP A 748 -21.63 -29.26 17.10
CA ASP A 748 -22.66 -29.06 16.09
C ASP A 748 -22.45 -29.96 14.88
N LEU A 749 -21.21 -30.23 14.45
CA LEU A 749 -20.92 -31.18 13.39
C LEU A 749 -21.09 -32.66 13.79
N GLY A 750 -21.36 -32.93 15.08
CA GLY A 750 -21.53 -34.27 15.63
C GLY A 750 -20.23 -34.91 16.16
N GLY A 751 -19.16 -34.12 16.30
CA GLY A 751 -17.89 -34.58 16.86
C GLY A 751 -17.94 -34.78 18.38
N ASP A 752 -17.09 -35.66 18.90
CA ASP A 752 -17.00 -35.94 20.34
C ASP A 752 -16.18 -34.88 21.07
N ILE A 753 -16.86 -34.10 21.90
CA ILE A 753 -16.26 -33.04 22.72
C ILE A 753 -15.95 -33.46 24.16
N SER A 754 -16.20 -34.72 24.54
CA SER A 754 -16.11 -35.18 25.94
C SER A 754 -14.71 -35.05 26.57
N LYS A 755 -13.68 -34.98 25.73
CA LYS A 755 -12.29 -34.75 26.16
C LYS A 755 -11.92 -33.27 26.31
N TYR A 756 -12.67 -32.35 25.71
CA TYR A 756 -12.38 -30.92 25.77
C TYR A 756 -12.95 -30.30 27.05
N THR A 757 -12.24 -29.32 27.58
CA THR A 757 -12.79 -28.46 28.64
C THR A 757 -13.41 -27.24 27.98
N ARG A 758 -14.72 -27.02 28.15
CA ARG A 758 -15.39 -25.81 27.64
C ARG A 758 -15.40 -24.73 28.75
N PRO A 759 -14.88 -23.52 28.50
CA PRO A 759 -14.94 -22.39 29.44
C PRO A 759 -16.35 -21.95 29.82
#